data_AF-A0AAJ4Y8G2-F1
#
_entry.id   AF-A0AAJ4Y8G2-F1
#
_cell.length_a   1.000
_cell.length_b   1.000
_cell.length_c   1.000
_cell.angle_alpha   90.00
_cell.angle_beta   90.00
_cell.angle_gamma   90.00
#
_symmetry.space_group_name_H-M   'P 1'
#
loop_
_entity.id
_entity.type
_entity.pdbx_description
1 polymer ?
#
loop_
_entity_poly.entity_id
_entity_poly.type
_entity_poly.pdbx_seq_one_letter_code
_entity_poly.pdbx_strand_id
1 'polypeptide(L)'
;MNSPRTPMVEHHKLTLGRQLGQGGQGTVYEVTNRKINEAAGDGWDVVYKEYGPAVLPALRADALASRAELIGGLNAADAKWLCERTAWPAAVVQRQGHTCGFLMRAVPERFRFAFQNLGGASGTQRLANMEYLLNDDAYVAGVGLTISSRDRLAILGDLATTLSRLHRLGITVGDLSPKNLLFATAPHAECFLIDADAMRLRGATVLPQAETPDWQIPDGEEKATCASDVYKLALLAVRLIARDQTATDPAALAPVGPALVDLARSSLDPDPTRRPTPALWAETLAAAATTASTAPASAPAGPGPRAVSAPVRQTRRTQRTRRAPGSPLPGGAAPGRKPAKAKTGAGFAASVAVVLVALLALAATHSNQADSGTASGSVAPAVSDFPAVPDSLPTDPASTDPDPIDPDPATSEPDTPSESPTPDAIADAEVGSCFYDNGTSEDPDLVATDCKDGAFKVVSIYSDTTDLSSCDNVTDNDESVSSARNDLVLCLSYQSPGGTAYHAHQGDCVYGSSGTGSWSTQTCQTGNFKVLATYRGTSDDSKCNSWPHYNQWKHFGVASDSGLDVLLCLSMNYPDDAGYATKNECLLKSGSGQDVTFTNVGSCAASNVVVNGRTSQYDAGAFCGNYGSTTWKPSDYPSLAYTVCWRWK
;
A
#
# COMPACT_ATOMS: atom_id res chain seq x y z
N MET A 1 -29.07 37.51 -14.18
CA MET A 1 -29.05 36.16 -13.56
C MET A 1 -27.89 36.17 -12.58
N ASN A 2 -28.10 35.79 -11.31
CA ASN A 2 -26.97 35.61 -10.40
C ASN A 2 -26.24 34.33 -10.80
N SER A 3 -24.91 34.38 -10.91
CA SER A 3 -24.10 33.16 -10.89
C SER A 3 -24.38 32.41 -9.58
N PRO A 4 -24.44 31.07 -9.58
CA PRO A 4 -24.47 30.33 -8.32
C PRO A 4 -23.23 30.72 -7.50
N ARG A 5 -23.42 31.06 -6.23
CA ARG A 5 -22.29 31.21 -5.32
C ARG A 5 -21.72 29.84 -5.04
N THR A 6 -20.40 29.70 -5.15
CA THR A 6 -19.66 28.57 -4.59
C THR A 6 -20.10 28.33 -3.15
N PRO A 7 -20.55 27.11 -2.78
CA PRO A 7 -20.77 26.78 -1.39
C PRO A 7 -19.41 26.77 -0.66
N MET A 8 -19.24 27.65 0.33
CA MET A 8 -17.96 27.89 1.00
C MET A 8 -18.13 27.93 2.52
N VAL A 9 -17.19 27.34 3.25
CA VAL A 9 -17.19 27.29 4.72
C VAL A 9 -15.80 27.65 5.26
N GLU A 10 -15.75 28.53 6.25
CA GLU A 10 -14.51 28.80 7.01
C GLU A 10 -14.20 27.63 7.96
N HIS A 11 -12.96 27.15 7.94
CA HIS A 11 -12.46 26.02 8.74
C HIS A 11 -12.81 26.17 10.23
N HIS A 12 -12.60 27.36 10.81
CA HIS A 12 -12.89 27.66 12.21
C HIS A 12 -14.38 27.56 12.60
N LYS A 13 -15.29 27.34 11.64
CA LYS A 13 -16.72 27.15 11.88
C LYS A 13 -17.13 25.67 11.87
N LEU A 14 -16.23 24.76 11.50
CA LEU A 14 -16.44 23.32 11.58
C LEU A 14 -16.17 22.86 13.02
N THR A 15 -17.01 21.96 13.53
CA THR A 15 -16.69 21.16 14.72
C THR A 15 -16.25 19.80 14.20
N LEU A 16 -14.94 19.55 14.22
CA LEU A 16 -14.38 18.27 13.81
C LEU A 16 -14.57 17.26 14.94
N GLY A 17 -14.86 16.01 14.57
CA GLY A 17 -14.76 14.84 15.43
C GLY A 17 -13.49 14.07 15.14
N ARG A 18 -13.52 12.75 15.37
CA ARG A 18 -12.44 11.82 15.04
C ARG A 18 -11.92 11.95 13.60
N GLN A 19 -10.64 11.63 13.43
CA GLN A 19 -10.09 11.23 12.14
C GLN A 19 -10.75 9.92 11.67
N LEU A 20 -11.08 9.85 10.37
CA LEU A 20 -11.75 8.71 9.73
C LEU A 20 -10.84 7.96 8.75
N GLY A 21 -9.70 8.54 8.39
CA GLY A 21 -8.69 7.96 7.51
C GLY A 21 -7.74 9.02 6.96
N GLN A 22 -6.58 8.57 6.49
CA GLN A 22 -5.53 9.42 5.92
C GLN A 22 -4.94 8.74 4.68
N GLY A 23 -4.50 9.52 3.70
CA GLY A 23 -3.89 9.02 2.47
C GLY A 23 -3.00 10.07 1.80
N GLY A 24 -2.35 9.71 0.68
CA GLY A 24 -1.29 10.52 0.05
C GLY A 24 -1.68 11.92 -0.46
N GLN A 25 -2.95 12.32 -0.36
CA GLN A 25 -3.43 13.68 -0.67
C GLN A 25 -3.92 14.45 0.55
N GLY A 26 -4.09 13.83 1.72
CA GLY A 26 -4.72 14.47 2.87
C GLY A 26 -5.47 13.54 3.82
N THR A 27 -6.24 14.15 4.72
CA THR A 27 -6.86 13.49 5.87
C THR A 27 -8.37 13.77 5.93
N VAL A 28 -9.16 12.78 6.33
CA VAL A 28 -10.62 12.87 6.42
C VAL A 28 -11.07 12.89 7.88
N TYR A 29 -11.88 13.88 8.25
CA TYR A 29 -12.41 14.07 9.61
C TYR A 29 -13.94 14.00 9.62
N GLU A 30 -14.52 13.50 10.72
CA GLU A 30 -15.96 13.61 10.99
C GLU A 30 -16.34 15.08 11.27
N VAL A 31 -17.53 15.54 10.86
CA VAL A 31 -18.00 16.91 11.14
C VAL A 31 -19.36 16.86 11.82
N THR A 32 -19.40 17.23 13.10
CA THR A 32 -20.58 17.02 13.95
C THR A 32 -21.60 18.16 13.93
N ASN A 33 -21.21 19.34 13.41
CA ASN A 33 -22.03 20.55 13.43
C ASN A 33 -22.57 20.98 12.05
N ARG A 34 -22.54 20.12 11.03
CA ARG A 34 -23.05 20.39 9.68
C ARG A 34 -23.73 19.18 9.07
N LYS A 35 -24.63 19.44 8.12
CA LYS A 35 -25.19 18.49 7.17
C LYS A 35 -25.25 19.12 5.78
N ILE A 36 -25.53 18.31 4.76
CA ILE A 36 -25.83 18.75 3.40
C ILE A 36 -27.17 18.20 2.93
N ASN A 37 -27.72 18.81 1.87
CA ASN A 37 -28.99 18.42 1.26
C ASN A 37 -30.18 18.36 2.26
N GLU A 38 -30.23 19.33 3.18
CA GLU A 38 -31.29 19.50 4.19
C GLU A 38 -32.70 19.67 3.55
N ALA A 39 -32.77 20.05 2.27
CA ALA A 39 -34.01 20.05 1.50
C ALA A 39 -34.61 18.64 1.26
N ALA A 40 -33.88 17.56 1.59
CA ALA A 40 -34.29 16.17 1.39
C ALA A 40 -34.75 15.44 2.68
N GLY A 41 -34.90 16.15 3.80
CA GLY A 41 -35.31 15.58 5.10
C GLY A 41 -34.42 16.11 6.23
N ASP A 42 -34.00 15.25 7.15
CA ASP A 42 -33.09 15.61 8.26
C ASP A 42 -31.63 15.89 7.81
N GLY A 43 -31.41 16.13 6.51
CA GLY A 43 -30.11 16.26 5.86
C GLY A 43 -29.28 14.97 5.83
N TRP A 44 -28.08 15.06 5.27
CA TRP A 44 -27.07 14.01 5.31
C TRP A 44 -25.82 14.50 6.05
N ASP A 45 -25.25 13.63 6.88
CA ASP A 45 -24.00 13.88 7.58
C ASP A 45 -22.84 14.09 6.60
N VAL A 46 -21.86 14.88 7.02
CA VAL A 46 -20.69 15.23 6.21
C VAL A 46 -19.37 14.90 6.90
N VAL A 47 -18.37 14.72 6.07
CA VAL A 47 -16.96 14.59 6.46
C VAL A 47 -16.16 15.69 5.76
N TYR A 48 -15.05 16.08 6.38
CA TYR A 48 -14.13 17.08 5.87
C TYR A 48 -12.86 16.39 5.35
N LYS A 49 -12.54 16.50 4.06
CA LYS A 49 -11.22 16.13 3.52
C LYS A 49 -10.35 17.39 3.54
N GLU A 50 -9.36 17.44 4.44
CA GLU A 50 -8.28 18.44 4.45
C GLU A 50 -7.14 17.96 3.53
N TYR A 51 -6.64 18.83 2.65
CA TYR A 51 -5.52 18.51 1.79
C TYR A 51 -4.18 18.62 2.53
N GLY A 52 -3.31 17.64 2.34
CA GLY A 52 -1.97 17.63 2.91
C GLY A 52 -1.11 18.78 2.39
N PRO A 53 -0.22 19.39 3.20
CA PRO A 53 0.58 20.55 2.79
C PRO A 53 1.38 20.35 1.49
N ALA A 54 1.82 19.12 1.21
CA ALA A 54 2.56 18.78 0.00
C ALA A 54 1.77 18.91 -1.32
N VAL A 55 0.42 18.78 -1.29
CA VAL A 55 -0.42 18.89 -2.50
C VAL A 55 -1.06 20.26 -2.69
N LEU A 56 -1.09 21.11 -1.64
CA LEU A 56 -1.63 22.48 -1.73
C LEU A 56 -1.01 23.34 -2.86
N PRO A 57 0.31 23.28 -3.16
CA PRO A 57 0.89 24.03 -4.28
C PRO A 57 0.39 23.60 -5.67
N ALA A 58 -0.12 22.38 -5.81
CA ALA A 58 -0.70 21.85 -7.04
C ALA A 58 -2.24 21.97 -7.09
N LEU A 59 -2.87 22.49 -6.02
CA LEU A 59 -4.31 22.45 -5.83
C LEU A 59 -5.05 23.48 -6.71
N ARG A 60 -5.84 22.98 -7.65
CA ARG A 60 -6.74 23.81 -8.47
C ARG A 60 -8.03 24.15 -7.74
N ALA A 61 -7.97 25.20 -6.92
CA ALA A 61 -9.10 25.73 -6.16
C ALA A 61 -10.30 26.12 -7.06
N ASP A 62 -10.05 26.56 -8.30
CA ASP A 62 -11.07 26.86 -9.30
C ASP A 62 -11.83 25.59 -9.75
N ALA A 63 -11.11 24.49 -9.94
CA ALA A 63 -11.67 23.20 -10.30
C ALA A 63 -12.44 22.57 -9.13
N LEU A 64 -12.00 22.78 -7.89
CA LEU A 64 -12.70 22.31 -6.69
C LEU A 64 -14.00 23.11 -6.45
N ALA A 65 -13.95 24.43 -6.57
CA ALA A 65 -15.14 25.29 -6.54
C ALA A 65 -16.20 24.85 -7.58
N SER A 66 -15.75 24.59 -8.82
CA SER A 66 -16.59 24.09 -9.90
C SER A 66 -17.28 22.75 -9.61
N ARG A 67 -16.73 21.92 -8.70
CA ARG A 67 -17.36 20.66 -8.25
C ARG A 67 -18.44 20.93 -7.22
N ALA A 68 -18.19 21.77 -6.22
CA ALA A 68 -19.19 22.17 -5.23
C ALA A 68 -20.39 22.89 -5.88
N GLU A 69 -20.14 23.72 -6.89
CA GLU A 69 -21.19 24.40 -7.67
C GLU A 69 -22.04 23.45 -8.52
N LEU A 70 -21.51 22.29 -8.93
CA LEU A 70 -22.22 21.36 -9.81
C LEU A 70 -23.55 20.90 -9.21
N ILE A 71 -23.60 20.66 -7.90
CA ILE A 71 -24.84 20.23 -7.20
C ILE A 71 -25.96 21.24 -7.42
N GLY A 72 -25.66 22.55 -7.33
CA GLY A 72 -26.62 23.63 -7.55
C GLY A 72 -26.94 23.92 -9.02
N GLY A 73 -26.12 23.41 -9.95
CA GLY A 73 -26.35 23.49 -11.40
C GLY A 73 -27.09 22.29 -12.00
N LEU A 74 -27.30 21.21 -11.23
CA LEU A 74 -28.07 20.04 -11.64
C LEU A 74 -29.55 20.18 -11.26
N ASN A 75 -30.42 19.42 -11.93
CA ASN A 75 -31.79 19.25 -11.44
C ASN A 75 -31.79 18.40 -10.14
N ALA A 76 -32.83 18.52 -9.33
CA ALA A 76 -32.90 17.87 -8.02
C ALA A 76 -32.71 16.34 -8.04
N ALA A 77 -33.10 15.66 -9.13
CA ALA A 77 -32.96 14.20 -9.25
C ALA A 77 -31.53 13.77 -9.62
N ASP A 78 -30.80 14.54 -10.42
CA ASP A 78 -29.37 14.32 -10.68
C ASP A 78 -28.49 14.77 -9.50
N ALA A 79 -28.82 15.90 -8.86
CA ALA A 79 -28.11 16.39 -7.68
C ALA A 79 -28.21 15.41 -6.50
N LYS A 80 -29.43 14.93 -6.20
CA LYS A 80 -29.67 13.90 -5.18
C LYS A 80 -28.94 12.60 -5.51
N TRP A 81 -29.04 12.13 -6.76
CA TRP A 81 -28.40 10.89 -7.20
C TRP A 81 -26.88 10.95 -7.12
N LEU A 82 -26.24 12.03 -7.58
CA LEU A 82 -24.78 12.16 -7.58
C LEU A 82 -24.21 11.99 -6.18
N CYS A 83 -24.84 12.62 -5.20
CA CYS A 83 -24.49 12.52 -3.78
C CYS A 83 -25.01 11.23 -3.10
N GLU A 84 -25.82 10.42 -3.77
CA GLU A 84 -26.20 9.07 -3.31
C GLU A 84 -25.27 7.98 -3.84
N ARG A 85 -24.61 8.20 -4.99
CA ARG A 85 -23.60 7.27 -5.54
C ARG A 85 -22.16 7.64 -5.24
N THR A 86 -21.88 8.87 -4.81
CA THR A 86 -20.49 9.37 -4.65
C THR A 86 -20.32 10.28 -3.43
N ALA A 87 -19.10 10.33 -2.90
CA ALA A 87 -18.66 11.32 -1.91
C ALA A 87 -18.36 12.69 -2.56
N TRP A 88 -19.28 13.22 -3.38
CA TRP A 88 -19.05 14.43 -4.17
C TRP A 88 -18.73 15.66 -3.30
N PRO A 89 -17.79 16.55 -3.71
CA PRO A 89 -17.55 17.82 -3.03
C PRO A 89 -18.82 18.68 -2.98
N ALA A 90 -19.25 19.02 -1.78
CA ALA A 90 -20.49 19.76 -1.53
C ALA A 90 -20.26 21.21 -1.08
N ALA A 91 -19.13 21.50 -0.43
CA ALA A 91 -18.68 22.86 -0.14
C ALA A 91 -17.15 22.93 -0.04
N VAL A 92 -16.56 24.03 -0.53
CA VAL A 92 -15.12 24.30 -0.37
C VAL A 92 -14.87 24.79 1.06
N VAL A 93 -13.83 24.27 1.71
CA VAL A 93 -13.39 24.74 3.03
C VAL A 93 -12.15 25.61 2.87
N GLN A 94 -12.17 26.75 3.55
CA GLN A 94 -11.08 27.71 3.54
C GLN A 94 -10.54 27.99 4.94
N ARG A 95 -9.24 28.26 5.04
CA ARG A 95 -8.55 28.72 6.23
C ARG A 95 -7.91 30.07 5.88
N GLN A 96 -8.38 31.16 6.48
CA GLN A 96 -7.94 32.53 6.19
C GLN A 96 -8.12 32.93 4.70
N GLY A 97 -9.21 32.50 4.06
CA GLY A 97 -9.48 32.76 2.64
C GLY A 97 -8.70 31.89 1.64
N HIS A 98 -7.75 31.06 2.10
CA HIS A 98 -7.08 30.06 1.28
C HIS A 98 -7.81 28.72 1.33
N THR A 99 -8.05 28.10 0.18
CA THR A 99 -8.67 26.78 0.10
C THR A 99 -7.76 25.70 0.70
N CYS A 100 -8.26 24.98 1.71
CA CYS A 100 -7.53 23.93 2.42
C CYS A 100 -8.18 22.55 2.32
N GLY A 101 -9.43 22.46 1.85
CA GLY A 101 -10.14 21.19 1.72
C GLY A 101 -11.58 21.33 1.24
N PHE A 102 -12.41 20.33 1.48
CA PHE A 102 -13.84 20.37 1.16
C PHE A 102 -14.69 19.48 2.07
N LEU A 103 -15.96 19.85 2.23
CA LEU A 103 -17.01 19.00 2.81
C LEU A 103 -17.59 18.10 1.73
N MET A 104 -17.77 16.82 2.07
CA MET A 104 -18.46 15.82 1.25
C MET A 104 -19.39 14.97 2.11
N ARG A 105 -20.29 14.22 1.48
CA ARG A 105 -21.19 13.31 2.19
C ARG A 105 -20.40 12.25 2.97
N ALA A 106 -20.76 12.01 4.22
CA ALA A 106 -20.29 10.84 4.97
C ALA A 106 -20.74 9.54 4.28
N VAL A 107 -19.86 8.52 4.27
CA VAL A 107 -20.19 7.20 3.71
C VAL A 107 -21.40 6.61 4.46
N PRO A 108 -22.51 6.27 3.77
CA PRO A 108 -23.68 5.68 4.42
C PRO A 108 -23.40 4.32 5.05
N GLU A 109 -24.00 4.03 6.20
CA GLU A 109 -23.76 2.82 7.00
C GLU A 109 -23.93 1.49 6.23
N ARG A 110 -24.77 1.46 5.19
CA ARG A 110 -24.95 0.27 4.32
C ARG A 110 -23.70 -0.13 3.52
N PHE A 111 -22.70 0.76 3.43
CA PHE A 111 -21.38 0.48 2.85
C PHE A 111 -20.34 0.15 3.93
N ARG A 112 -20.77 -0.30 5.11
CA ARG A 112 -19.93 -0.82 6.18
C ARG A 112 -20.28 -2.26 6.52
N PHE A 113 -19.33 -2.97 7.10
CA PHE A 113 -19.51 -4.31 7.65
C PHE A 113 -18.69 -4.51 8.93
N ALA A 114 -19.16 -5.41 9.79
CA ALA A 114 -18.41 -5.86 10.95
C ALA A 114 -17.28 -6.81 10.49
N PHE A 115 -16.07 -6.28 10.39
CA PHE A 115 -14.88 -7.01 9.98
C PHE A 115 -14.48 -8.04 11.04
N GLN A 116 -14.42 -9.30 10.64
CA GLN A 116 -14.05 -10.40 11.51
C GLN A 116 -12.55 -10.68 11.42
N ASN A 117 -11.85 -10.55 12.54
CA ASN A 117 -10.48 -11.03 12.66
C ASN A 117 -10.48 -12.58 12.69
N LEU A 118 -9.48 -13.21 12.09
CA LEU A 118 -9.30 -14.68 12.03
C LEU A 118 -9.13 -15.39 13.41
N GLY A 119 -9.26 -14.65 14.52
CA GLY A 119 -9.32 -15.16 15.90
C GLY A 119 -10.69 -15.05 16.59
N GLY A 120 -11.73 -14.54 15.92
CA GLY A 120 -13.12 -14.58 16.42
C GLY A 120 -13.52 -13.53 17.48
N ALA A 121 -12.74 -12.46 17.63
CA ALA A 121 -13.12 -11.31 18.47
C ALA A 121 -14.25 -10.47 17.82
N SER A 122 -14.94 -9.66 18.64
CA SER A 122 -16.05 -8.81 18.17
C SER A 122 -15.58 -7.82 17.10
N GLY A 123 -16.26 -7.79 15.95
CA GLY A 123 -15.76 -7.14 14.75
C GLY A 123 -15.81 -5.62 14.77
N THR A 124 -14.75 -4.98 14.26
CA THR A 124 -14.71 -3.53 14.02
C THR A 124 -15.51 -3.16 12.78
N GLN A 125 -16.20 -2.01 12.78
CA GLN A 125 -16.88 -1.55 11.57
C GLN A 125 -15.87 -1.00 10.57
N ARG A 126 -15.80 -1.61 9.38
CA ARG A 126 -14.95 -1.17 8.27
C ARG A 126 -15.78 -0.82 7.05
N LEU A 127 -15.23 0.03 6.18
CA LEU A 127 -15.81 0.29 4.87
C LEU A 127 -15.77 -0.98 4.02
N ALA A 128 -16.83 -1.26 3.27
CA ALA A 128 -16.93 -2.40 2.37
C ALA A 128 -16.23 -2.12 1.03
N ASN A 129 -14.91 -1.93 1.05
CA ASN A 129 -14.10 -1.72 -0.15
C ASN A 129 -14.16 -2.94 -1.09
N MET A 130 -14.19 -2.70 -2.39
CA MET A 130 -14.27 -3.74 -3.42
C MET A 130 -13.06 -4.69 -3.38
N GLU A 131 -11.92 -4.23 -2.83
CA GLU A 131 -10.68 -5.01 -2.71
C GLU A 131 -10.83 -6.28 -1.86
N TYR A 132 -11.76 -6.29 -0.89
CA TYR A 132 -12.06 -7.50 -0.13
C TYR A 132 -12.64 -8.61 -1.03
N LEU A 133 -13.42 -8.25 -2.05
CA LEU A 133 -14.04 -9.21 -2.97
C LEU A 133 -13.08 -9.71 -4.06
N LEU A 134 -11.89 -9.13 -4.22
CA LEU A 134 -10.87 -9.59 -5.17
C LEU A 134 -10.00 -10.73 -4.61
N ASN A 135 -10.49 -11.42 -3.58
CA ASN A 135 -9.90 -12.61 -2.96
C ASN A 135 -10.90 -13.77 -3.00
N ASP A 136 -10.42 -14.98 -2.70
CA ASP A 136 -11.25 -16.18 -2.67
C ASP A 136 -12.41 -16.12 -1.66
N ASP A 137 -13.43 -16.96 -1.86
CA ASP A 137 -14.64 -16.91 -1.04
C ASP A 137 -14.43 -17.36 0.42
N ALA A 138 -13.33 -18.06 0.73
CA ALA A 138 -12.98 -18.41 2.11
C ALA A 138 -12.35 -17.22 2.86
N TYR A 139 -11.54 -16.40 2.18
CA TYR A 139 -11.14 -15.09 2.71
C TYR A 139 -12.37 -14.18 2.91
N VAL A 140 -13.23 -14.06 1.89
CA VAL A 140 -14.41 -13.16 1.95
C VAL A 140 -15.35 -13.56 3.08
N ALA A 141 -15.66 -14.86 3.23
CA ALA A 141 -16.44 -15.36 4.36
C ALA A 141 -15.70 -15.16 5.70
N GLY A 142 -14.38 -15.37 5.73
CA GLY A 142 -13.53 -15.24 6.91
C GLY A 142 -13.44 -13.82 7.49
N VAL A 143 -13.55 -12.78 6.65
CA VAL A 143 -13.66 -11.39 7.11
C VAL A 143 -15.09 -10.97 7.49
N GLY A 144 -16.07 -11.87 7.35
CA GLY A 144 -17.48 -11.63 7.71
C GLY A 144 -18.38 -11.14 6.57
N LEU A 145 -17.89 -11.13 5.32
CA LEU A 145 -18.69 -10.75 4.15
C LEU A 145 -19.45 -11.96 3.58
N THR A 146 -20.70 -11.74 3.17
CA THR A 146 -21.53 -12.75 2.51
C THR A 146 -21.83 -12.29 1.08
N ILE A 147 -21.31 -13.01 0.09
CA ILE A 147 -21.44 -12.66 -1.34
C ILE A 147 -21.82 -13.90 -2.17
N SER A 148 -22.79 -13.74 -3.09
CA SER A 148 -23.10 -14.74 -4.12
C SER A 148 -22.54 -14.33 -5.49
N SER A 149 -22.54 -15.26 -6.45
CA SER A 149 -22.15 -14.95 -7.83
C SER A 149 -23.09 -13.93 -8.48
N ARG A 150 -24.37 -13.92 -8.12
CA ARG A 150 -25.33 -12.90 -8.57
C ARG A 150 -24.98 -11.52 -8.03
N ASP A 151 -24.58 -11.42 -6.76
CA ASP A 151 -24.25 -10.13 -6.14
C ASP A 151 -23.02 -9.51 -6.80
N ARG A 152 -21.95 -10.30 -7.05
CA ARG A 152 -20.76 -9.85 -7.80
C ARG A 152 -21.13 -9.24 -9.16
N LEU A 153 -22.07 -9.84 -9.90
CA LEU A 153 -22.54 -9.34 -11.20
C LEU A 153 -23.47 -8.12 -11.08
N ALA A 154 -24.33 -8.09 -10.06
CA ALA A 154 -25.24 -6.97 -9.82
C ALA A 154 -24.50 -5.70 -9.37
N ILE A 155 -23.46 -5.85 -8.54
CA ILE A 155 -22.53 -4.78 -8.14
C ILE A 155 -21.83 -4.20 -9.39
N LEU A 156 -21.24 -5.04 -10.25
CA LEU A 156 -20.64 -4.57 -11.51
C LEU A 156 -21.67 -3.88 -12.42
N GLY A 157 -22.92 -4.38 -12.46
CA GLY A 157 -23.99 -3.81 -13.29
C GLY A 157 -24.43 -2.42 -12.83
N ASP A 158 -24.54 -2.21 -11.51
CA ASP A 158 -24.78 -0.88 -10.94
C ASP A 158 -23.57 0.05 -11.14
N LEU A 159 -22.32 -0.43 -11.01
CA LEU A 159 -21.13 0.37 -11.30
C LEU A 159 -21.12 0.83 -12.75
N ALA A 160 -21.37 -0.08 -13.70
CA ALA A 160 -21.45 0.22 -15.12
C ALA A 160 -22.58 1.22 -15.44
N THR A 161 -23.73 1.08 -14.77
CA THR A 161 -24.86 2.04 -14.85
C THR A 161 -24.46 3.40 -14.28
N THR A 162 -23.71 3.43 -13.19
CA THR A 162 -23.26 4.64 -12.50
C THR A 162 -22.23 5.39 -13.35
N LEU A 163 -21.23 4.71 -13.91
CA LEU A 163 -20.27 5.27 -14.88
C LEU A 163 -20.99 5.84 -16.11
N SER A 164 -21.97 5.12 -16.67
CA SER A 164 -22.80 5.58 -17.80
C SER A 164 -23.58 6.87 -17.49
N ARG A 165 -23.94 7.14 -16.23
CA ARG A 165 -24.58 8.41 -15.83
C ARG A 165 -23.55 9.50 -15.47
N LEU A 166 -22.42 9.16 -14.84
CA LEU A 166 -21.31 10.10 -14.61
C LEU A 166 -20.77 10.66 -15.94
N HIS A 167 -20.49 9.79 -16.92
CA HIS A 167 -20.02 10.18 -18.26
C HIS A 167 -20.99 11.15 -18.95
N ARG A 168 -22.31 10.96 -18.80
CA ARG A 168 -23.35 11.86 -19.33
C ARG A 168 -23.44 13.21 -18.61
N LEU A 169 -23.01 13.30 -17.35
CA LEU A 169 -22.86 14.57 -16.63
C LEU A 169 -21.53 15.28 -16.96
N GLY A 170 -20.65 14.63 -17.72
CA GLY A 170 -19.30 15.10 -18.04
C GLY A 170 -18.29 14.83 -16.92
N ILE A 171 -18.52 13.80 -16.09
CA ILE A 171 -17.62 13.34 -15.03
C ILE A 171 -16.95 12.03 -15.50
N THR A 172 -15.63 11.93 -15.39
CA THR A 172 -14.86 10.69 -15.58
C THR A 172 -14.07 10.38 -14.31
N VAL A 173 -13.96 9.10 -13.95
CA VAL A 173 -13.47 8.68 -12.63
C VAL A 173 -11.95 8.73 -12.55
N GLY A 174 -11.25 8.24 -13.58
CA GLY A 174 -9.79 8.21 -13.61
C GLY A 174 -9.20 7.10 -12.75
N ASP A 175 -9.19 7.28 -11.43
CA ASP A 175 -8.72 6.23 -10.52
C ASP A 175 -9.85 5.30 -10.06
N LEU A 176 -10.45 4.63 -11.04
CA LEU A 176 -11.43 3.57 -10.83
C LEU A 176 -10.73 2.31 -10.30
N SER A 177 -10.40 2.32 -9.02
CA SER A 177 -9.68 1.26 -8.30
C SER A 177 -10.56 0.65 -7.19
N PRO A 178 -10.25 -0.56 -6.71
CA PRO A 178 -11.08 -1.27 -5.73
C PRO A 178 -11.00 -0.68 -4.32
N LYS A 179 -10.05 0.24 -4.08
CA LYS A 179 -9.96 1.06 -2.86
C LYS A 179 -10.94 2.24 -2.92
N ASN A 180 -11.08 2.87 -4.08
CA ASN A 180 -12.00 4.00 -4.29
C ASN A 180 -13.47 3.58 -4.52
N LEU A 181 -13.73 2.27 -4.52
CA LEU A 181 -15.05 1.67 -4.72
C LEU A 181 -15.50 0.93 -3.45
N LEU A 182 -16.61 1.37 -2.87
CA LEU A 182 -17.33 0.62 -1.84
C LEU A 182 -18.51 -0.15 -2.46
N PHE A 183 -19.00 -1.19 -1.80
CA PHE A 183 -20.20 -1.92 -2.21
C PHE A 183 -21.17 -2.20 -1.06
N ALA A 184 -22.44 -2.43 -1.41
CA ALA A 184 -23.49 -2.93 -0.55
C ALA A 184 -24.28 -4.00 -1.33
N THR A 185 -24.85 -4.98 -0.64
CA THR A 185 -25.73 -6.01 -1.23
C THR A 185 -27.18 -5.91 -0.75
N ALA A 186 -27.42 -5.23 0.37
CA ALA A 186 -28.73 -5.03 0.98
C ALA A 186 -29.02 -3.54 1.17
N PRO A 187 -30.25 -3.05 0.91
CA PRO A 187 -31.42 -3.80 0.43
C PRO A 187 -31.36 -4.19 -1.06
N HIS A 188 -30.35 -3.72 -1.80
CA HIS A 188 -30.03 -4.13 -3.16
C HIS A 188 -28.52 -3.94 -3.42
N ALA A 189 -28.02 -4.54 -4.51
CA ALA A 189 -26.65 -4.33 -4.96
C ALA A 189 -26.43 -2.87 -5.36
N GLU A 190 -25.42 -2.23 -4.77
CA GLU A 190 -25.10 -0.82 -4.97
C GLU A 190 -23.60 -0.57 -4.70
N CYS A 191 -22.94 0.24 -5.52
CA CYS A 191 -21.57 0.74 -5.29
C CYS A 191 -21.58 2.13 -4.64
N PHE A 192 -20.50 2.60 -4.02
CA PHE A 192 -20.33 4.01 -3.67
C PHE A 192 -18.90 4.46 -3.94
N LEU A 193 -18.73 5.52 -4.73
CA LEU A 193 -17.41 6.01 -5.13
C LEU A 193 -16.92 7.07 -4.14
N ILE A 194 -15.75 6.83 -3.55
CA ILE A 194 -15.02 7.83 -2.74
C ILE A 194 -13.98 8.55 -3.61
N ASP A 195 -13.19 9.45 -3.01
CA ASP A 195 -12.18 10.29 -3.68
C ASP A 195 -12.70 11.11 -4.89
N ALA A 196 -13.94 11.60 -4.78
CA ALA A 196 -14.66 12.24 -5.88
C ALA A 196 -14.10 13.61 -6.33
N ASP A 197 -13.13 14.18 -5.60
CA ASP A 197 -12.36 15.34 -6.02
C ASP A 197 -11.26 15.02 -7.03
N ALA A 198 -10.68 13.81 -6.98
CA ALA A 198 -9.69 13.34 -7.96
C ALA A 198 -10.31 13.05 -9.34
N MET A 199 -11.59 12.69 -9.38
CA MET A 199 -12.39 12.54 -10.61
C MET A 199 -12.35 13.81 -11.45
N ARG A 200 -12.31 13.67 -12.77
CA ARG A 200 -12.23 14.79 -13.73
C ARG A 200 -13.64 15.27 -14.11
N LEU A 201 -13.87 16.59 -14.07
CA LEU A 201 -15.14 17.24 -14.44
C LEU A 201 -14.94 18.10 -15.69
N ARG A 202 -15.54 17.70 -16.82
CA ARG A 202 -15.55 18.42 -18.10
C ARG A 202 -14.15 18.81 -18.58
N GLY A 203 -13.19 17.91 -18.40
CA GLY A 203 -11.76 18.13 -18.69
C GLY A 203 -10.93 18.68 -17.52
N ALA A 204 -11.54 19.38 -16.55
CA ALA A 204 -10.83 19.99 -15.43
C ALA A 204 -10.60 19.00 -14.28
N THR A 205 -9.41 19.03 -13.67
CA THR A 205 -9.07 18.28 -12.45
C THR A 205 -8.61 19.19 -11.31
N VAL A 206 -8.75 18.72 -10.06
CA VAL A 206 -8.33 19.42 -8.83
C VAL A 206 -6.84 19.24 -8.56
N LEU A 207 -6.30 18.06 -8.88
CA LEU A 207 -4.89 17.67 -8.71
C LEU A 207 -4.41 16.85 -9.92
N PRO A 208 -3.09 16.74 -10.17
CA PRO A 208 -2.54 15.87 -11.20
C PRO A 208 -3.10 14.44 -11.13
N GLN A 209 -3.39 13.82 -12.27
CA GLN A 209 -4.10 12.55 -12.32
C GLN A 209 -3.18 11.37 -11.98
N ALA A 210 -3.27 10.92 -10.73
CA ALA A 210 -2.69 9.68 -10.24
C ALA A 210 -3.53 8.45 -10.67
N GLU A 211 -2.95 7.27 -10.47
CA GLU A 211 -3.65 5.98 -10.58
C GLU A 211 -3.13 5.07 -9.47
N THR A 212 -4.01 4.22 -8.91
CA THR A 212 -3.64 3.14 -8.00
C THR A 212 -2.67 2.17 -8.71
N PRO A 213 -1.58 1.72 -8.05
CA PRO A 213 -0.67 0.71 -8.59
C PRO A 213 -1.38 -0.60 -8.96
N ASP A 214 -0.92 -1.27 -10.02
CA ASP A 214 -1.54 -2.43 -10.67
C ASP A 214 -2.98 -2.19 -11.21
N TRP A 215 -3.38 -0.91 -11.34
CA TRP A 215 -4.64 -0.44 -11.97
C TRP A 215 -4.42 0.64 -13.05
N GLN A 216 -3.22 0.72 -13.61
CA GLN A 216 -2.88 1.65 -14.69
C GLN A 216 -3.55 1.26 -16.03
N ILE A 217 -3.84 2.28 -16.85
CA ILE A 217 -4.12 2.12 -18.28
C ILE A 217 -2.82 1.91 -19.10
N PRO A 218 -2.90 1.48 -20.37
CA PRO A 218 -1.73 1.33 -21.24
C PRO A 218 -0.90 2.62 -21.37
N ASP A 219 0.42 2.47 -21.44
CA ASP A 219 1.35 3.60 -21.50
C ASP A 219 1.07 4.55 -22.68
N GLY A 220 1.06 5.85 -22.38
CA GLY A 220 0.78 6.91 -23.35
C GLY A 220 -0.71 7.25 -23.53
N GLU A 221 -1.64 6.51 -22.93
CA GLU A 221 -3.06 6.88 -22.91
C GLU A 221 -3.35 8.07 -21.96
N GLU A 222 -4.34 8.90 -22.29
CA GLU A 222 -4.79 9.96 -21.41
C GLU A 222 -5.64 9.42 -20.23
N LYS A 223 -5.17 9.69 -19.01
CA LYS A 223 -5.83 9.33 -17.74
C LYS A 223 -7.12 10.12 -17.52
N ALA A 224 -8.14 9.45 -16.96
CA ALA A 224 -9.47 9.98 -16.69
C ALA A 224 -10.25 10.40 -17.94
N THR A 225 -10.25 9.53 -18.94
CA THR A 225 -11.18 9.57 -20.08
C THR A 225 -12.29 8.54 -19.89
N CYS A 226 -13.36 8.61 -20.68
CA CYS A 226 -14.40 7.58 -20.65
C CYS A 226 -13.84 6.20 -21.05
N ALA A 227 -12.80 6.17 -21.89
CA ALA A 227 -12.10 4.96 -22.32
C ALA A 227 -11.19 4.37 -21.24
N SER A 228 -10.54 5.20 -20.41
CA SER A 228 -9.77 4.71 -19.25
C SER A 228 -10.70 4.11 -18.19
N ASP A 229 -11.86 4.72 -17.95
CA ASP A 229 -12.86 4.20 -17.01
C ASP A 229 -13.41 2.84 -17.47
N VAL A 230 -13.63 2.65 -18.78
CA VAL A 230 -14.09 1.37 -19.35
C VAL A 230 -13.02 0.28 -19.26
N TYR A 231 -11.75 0.63 -19.50
CA TYR A 231 -10.63 -0.30 -19.32
C TYR A 231 -10.56 -0.82 -17.87
N LYS A 232 -10.67 0.09 -16.89
CA LYS A 232 -10.64 -0.27 -15.46
C LYS A 232 -11.90 -1.01 -15.00
N LEU A 233 -13.07 -0.71 -15.56
CA LEU A 233 -14.30 -1.49 -15.34
C LEU A 233 -14.13 -2.94 -15.80
N ALA A 234 -13.46 -3.16 -16.94
CA ALA A 234 -13.20 -4.50 -17.46
C ALA A 234 -12.16 -5.26 -16.64
N LEU A 235 -11.07 -4.59 -16.23
CA LEU A 235 -10.07 -5.13 -15.31
C LEU A 235 -10.71 -5.53 -13.96
N LEU A 236 -11.61 -4.69 -13.43
CA LEU A 236 -12.38 -5.01 -12.23
C LEU A 236 -13.30 -6.20 -12.42
N ALA A 237 -14.02 -6.28 -13.55
CA ALA A 237 -14.89 -7.42 -13.84
C ALA A 237 -14.10 -8.74 -13.91
N VAL A 238 -12.92 -8.73 -14.58
CA VAL A 238 -12.00 -9.88 -14.61
C VAL A 238 -11.60 -10.30 -13.20
N ARG A 239 -11.05 -9.37 -12.39
CA ARG A 239 -10.55 -9.64 -11.04
C ARG A 239 -11.65 -10.10 -10.07
N LEU A 240 -12.83 -9.47 -10.11
CA LEU A 240 -13.96 -9.78 -9.23
C LEU A 240 -14.59 -11.15 -9.50
N ILE A 241 -14.52 -11.64 -10.74
CA ILE A 241 -15.02 -12.98 -11.12
C ILE A 241 -13.93 -14.05 -10.97
N ALA A 242 -12.67 -13.71 -11.29
CA ALA A 242 -11.50 -14.54 -11.00
C ALA A 242 -11.33 -14.81 -9.50
N ARG A 243 -11.68 -13.82 -8.66
CA ARG A 243 -11.38 -13.74 -7.21
C ARG A 243 -9.88 -13.60 -6.92
N ASP A 244 -9.24 -12.79 -7.76
CA ASP A 244 -7.79 -12.60 -7.76
C ASP A 244 -7.47 -11.10 -7.89
N GLN A 245 -6.55 -10.60 -7.05
CA GLN A 245 -6.16 -9.18 -7.00
C GLN A 245 -5.44 -8.69 -8.27
N THR A 246 -4.84 -9.62 -9.03
CA THR A 246 -3.87 -9.33 -10.09
C THR A 246 -4.38 -9.67 -11.49
N ALA A 247 -5.28 -10.65 -11.60
CA ALA A 247 -5.75 -11.23 -12.87
C ALA A 247 -6.10 -10.20 -13.96
N THR A 248 -5.71 -10.51 -15.19
CA THR A 248 -5.88 -9.63 -16.38
C THR A 248 -6.56 -10.30 -17.57
N ASP A 249 -6.63 -11.64 -17.63
CA ASP A 249 -7.20 -12.38 -18.76
C ASP A 249 -8.75 -12.34 -18.78
N PRO A 250 -9.38 -11.80 -19.84
CA PRO A 250 -10.83 -11.90 -20.09
C PRO A 250 -11.43 -13.31 -19.96
N ALA A 251 -10.64 -14.38 -20.18
CA ALA A 251 -11.12 -15.75 -20.05
C ALA A 251 -11.63 -16.10 -18.65
N ALA A 252 -11.24 -15.33 -17.61
CA ALA A 252 -11.82 -15.44 -16.26
C ALA A 252 -13.35 -15.25 -16.24
N LEU A 253 -13.93 -14.56 -17.23
CA LEU A 253 -15.38 -14.34 -17.36
C LEU A 253 -16.12 -15.49 -18.05
N ALA A 254 -15.42 -16.51 -18.57
CA ALA A 254 -16.01 -17.66 -19.25
C ALA A 254 -17.05 -18.46 -18.42
N PRO A 255 -16.92 -18.60 -17.08
CA PRO A 255 -17.96 -19.23 -16.25
C PRO A 255 -19.27 -18.44 -16.18
N VAL A 256 -19.27 -17.16 -16.57
CA VAL A 256 -20.47 -16.30 -16.61
C VAL A 256 -21.07 -16.29 -18.01
N GLY A 257 -20.23 -16.18 -19.05
CA GLY A 257 -20.65 -16.39 -20.43
C GLY A 257 -19.77 -15.68 -21.47
N PRO A 258 -19.75 -16.16 -22.74
CA PRO A 258 -18.85 -15.66 -23.77
C PRO A 258 -19.05 -14.17 -24.10
N ALA A 259 -20.27 -13.66 -24.00
CA ALA A 259 -20.58 -12.25 -24.25
C ALA A 259 -19.79 -11.30 -23.33
N LEU A 260 -19.58 -11.66 -22.06
CA LEU A 260 -18.75 -10.86 -21.13
C LEU A 260 -17.25 -11.02 -21.40
N VAL A 261 -16.80 -12.19 -21.86
CA VAL A 261 -15.40 -12.41 -22.28
C VAL A 261 -15.07 -11.51 -23.47
N ASP A 262 -15.92 -11.46 -24.49
CA ASP A 262 -15.69 -10.64 -25.69
C ASP A 262 -15.89 -9.14 -25.42
N LEU A 263 -16.79 -8.78 -24.50
CA LEU A 263 -16.93 -7.40 -24.02
C LEU A 263 -15.69 -6.94 -23.24
N ALA A 264 -15.11 -7.80 -22.39
CA ALA A 264 -13.86 -7.51 -21.69
C ALA A 264 -12.66 -7.39 -22.63
N ARG A 265 -12.52 -8.30 -23.62
CA ARG A 265 -11.50 -8.17 -24.69
C ARG A 265 -11.60 -6.82 -25.40
N SER A 266 -12.82 -6.42 -25.78
CA SER A 266 -13.07 -5.13 -26.46
C SER A 266 -12.80 -3.92 -25.56
N SER A 267 -12.99 -4.07 -24.24
CA SER A 267 -12.76 -3.01 -23.25
C SER A 267 -11.30 -2.88 -22.81
N LEU A 268 -10.51 -3.95 -22.94
CA LEU A 268 -9.07 -3.99 -22.67
C LEU A 268 -8.23 -3.79 -23.94
N ASP A 269 -8.83 -3.41 -25.07
CA ASP A 269 -8.10 -3.09 -26.30
C ASP A 269 -7.14 -1.90 -26.04
N PRO A 270 -5.85 -2.00 -26.41
CA PRO A 270 -4.89 -0.89 -26.32
C PRO A 270 -5.32 0.38 -27.06
N ASP A 271 -6.22 0.27 -28.03
CA ASP A 271 -6.83 1.42 -28.72
C ASP A 271 -8.07 1.91 -27.97
N PRO A 272 -8.01 3.07 -27.27
CA PRO A 272 -9.13 3.57 -26.48
C PRO A 272 -10.37 3.91 -27.33
N THR A 273 -10.24 4.06 -28.65
CA THR A 273 -11.37 4.36 -29.54
C THR A 273 -12.25 3.15 -29.85
N ARG A 274 -11.77 1.92 -29.60
CA ARG A 274 -12.53 0.67 -29.82
C ARG A 274 -13.31 0.20 -28.60
N ARG A 275 -13.08 0.82 -27.44
CA ARG A 275 -13.68 0.39 -26.17
C ARG A 275 -15.19 0.70 -26.16
N PRO A 276 -16.04 -0.22 -25.67
CA PRO A 276 -17.49 -0.05 -25.63
C PRO A 276 -17.91 0.97 -24.56
N THR A 277 -19.20 1.31 -24.50
CA THR A 277 -19.72 2.15 -23.42
C THR A 277 -19.99 1.34 -22.14
N PRO A 278 -19.98 1.97 -20.95
CA PRO A 278 -20.44 1.32 -19.71
C PRO A 278 -21.92 0.87 -19.76
N ALA A 279 -22.74 1.43 -20.66
CA ALA A 279 -24.12 0.97 -20.83
C ALA A 279 -24.21 -0.48 -21.33
N LEU A 280 -23.35 -0.88 -22.28
CA LEU A 280 -23.30 -2.24 -22.80
C LEU A 280 -22.84 -3.25 -21.72
N TRP A 281 -21.96 -2.80 -20.82
CA TRP A 281 -21.62 -3.57 -19.61
C TRP A 281 -22.82 -3.77 -18.70
N ALA A 282 -23.56 -2.71 -18.37
CA ALA A 282 -24.75 -2.80 -17.52
C ALA A 282 -25.81 -3.77 -18.09
N GLU A 283 -26.09 -3.68 -19.39
CA GLU A 283 -27.02 -4.57 -20.09
C GLU A 283 -26.57 -6.05 -20.05
N THR A 284 -25.29 -6.30 -20.38
CA THR A 284 -24.74 -7.67 -20.45
C THR A 284 -24.64 -8.32 -19.06
N LEU A 285 -24.25 -7.54 -18.04
CA LEU A 285 -24.18 -8.00 -16.65
C LEU A 285 -25.57 -8.26 -16.06
N ALA A 286 -26.55 -7.39 -16.35
CA ALA A 286 -27.94 -7.60 -15.92
C ALA A 286 -28.53 -8.89 -16.52
N ALA A 287 -28.27 -9.15 -17.81
CA ALA A 287 -28.68 -10.40 -18.46
C ALA A 287 -28.06 -11.63 -17.77
N ALA A 288 -26.74 -11.62 -17.53
CA ALA A 288 -26.03 -12.70 -16.85
C ALA A 288 -26.49 -12.95 -15.40
N ALA A 289 -26.79 -11.87 -14.66
CA ALA A 289 -27.24 -11.95 -13.27
C ALA A 289 -28.57 -12.72 -13.12
N THR A 290 -29.43 -12.76 -14.14
CA THR A 290 -30.70 -13.51 -14.09
C THR A 290 -30.51 -15.01 -13.86
N THR A 291 -29.47 -15.61 -14.45
CA THR A 291 -29.14 -17.04 -14.36
C THR A 291 -28.10 -17.36 -13.28
N ALA A 292 -27.39 -16.35 -12.78
CA ALA A 292 -26.34 -16.53 -11.76
C ALA A 292 -26.90 -17.01 -10.41
N SER A 293 -26.10 -17.81 -9.71
CA SER A 293 -26.43 -18.36 -8.38
C SER A 293 -26.62 -17.26 -7.32
N THR A 294 -27.71 -17.39 -6.55
CA THR A 294 -27.98 -16.60 -5.34
C THR A 294 -27.44 -17.23 -4.06
N ALA A 295 -26.91 -18.46 -4.13
CA ALA A 295 -26.27 -19.08 -2.96
C ALA A 295 -24.96 -18.35 -2.67
N PRO A 296 -24.74 -17.85 -1.44
CA PRO A 296 -23.41 -17.38 -1.03
C PRO A 296 -22.39 -18.49 -1.20
N ALA A 297 -21.22 -18.16 -1.71
CA ALA A 297 -20.17 -19.15 -1.86
C ALA A 297 -19.65 -19.56 -0.47
N SER A 298 -19.73 -20.86 -0.17
CA SER A 298 -19.26 -21.40 1.09
C SER A 298 -17.77 -21.69 1.01
N ALA A 299 -17.01 -21.34 2.06
CA ALA A 299 -15.63 -21.80 2.21
C ALA A 299 -15.56 -23.33 2.09
N PRO A 300 -14.55 -23.91 1.42
CA PRO A 300 -14.40 -25.36 1.34
C PRO A 300 -14.35 -25.98 2.73
N ALA A 301 -15.22 -26.95 2.99
CA ALA A 301 -15.19 -27.69 4.25
C ALA A 301 -13.83 -28.40 4.39
N GLY A 302 -12.99 -27.90 5.29
CA GLY A 302 -11.68 -28.49 5.58
C GLY A 302 -11.81 -29.97 5.96
N PRO A 303 -10.76 -30.78 5.76
CA PRO A 303 -10.80 -32.22 6.02
C PRO A 303 -11.10 -32.48 7.50
N GLY A 304 -12.37 -32.76 7.80
CA GLY A 304 -12.88 -32.83 9.16
C GLY A 304 -12.15 -33.87 10.01
N PRO A 305 -11.98 -33.63 11.32
CA PRO A 305 -11.22 -34.50 12.20
C PRO A 305 -11.77 -35.93 12.13
N ARG A 306 -10.92 -36.85 11.67
CA ARG A 306 -11.27 -38.24 11.35
C ARG A 306 -11.88 -38.91 12.57
N ALA A 307 -13.19 -39.14 12.52
CA ALA A 307 -14.00 -39.49 13.69
C ALA A 307 -13.44 -40.69 14.47
N VAL A 308 -12.85 -40.42 15.64
CA VAL A 308 -12.35 -41.45 16.55
C VAL A 308 -13.56 -42.20 17.09
N SER A 309 -13.75 -43.43 16.60
CA SER A 309 -14.91 -44.24 16.93
C SER A 309 -14.84 -44.69 18.39
N ALA A 310 -15.71 -44.13 19.23
CA ALA A 310 -15.82 -44.51 20.63
C ALA A 310 -16.16 -46.02 20.77
N PRO A 311 -15.61 -46.72 21.78
CA PRO A 311 -15.72 -48.17 21.86
C PRO A 311 -17.16 -48.63 22.17
N VAL A 312 -17.78 -49.32 21.20
CA VAL A 312 -19.10 -49.92 21.37
C VAL A 312 -19.04 -51.05 22.42
N ARG A 313 -19.66 -50.81 23.57
CA ARG A 313 -19.76 -51.75 24.70
C ARG A 313 -20.72 -52.92 24.39
N GLN A 314 -20.29 -53.86 23.55
CA GLN A 314 -21.05 -55.10 23.33
C GLN A 314 -20.78 -56.16 24.40
N THR A 315 -21.85 -56.89 24.75
CA THR A 315 -21.89 -57.86 25.84
C THR A 315 -21.39 -59.25 25.42
N ARG A 316 -20.98 -60.06 26.40
CA ARG A 316 -20.48 -61.43 26.18
C ARG A 316 -21.49 -62.30 25.42
N ARG A 317 -21.02 -62.98 24.36
CA ARG A 317 -21.45 -64.37 24.08
C ARG A 317 -20.30 -65.19 23.53
N THR A 318 -20.20 -66.43 24.01
CA THR A 318 -19.12 -67.38 23.71
C THR A 318 -19.46 -68.27 22.51
N GLN A 319 -18.49 -68.56 21.62
CA GLN A 319 -18.34 -69.89 21.00
C GLN A 319 -17.06 -70.09 20.14
N ARG A 320 -16.34 -71.18 20.43
CA ARG A 320 -15.67 -72.15 19.52
C ARG A 320 -14.88 -71.68 18.28
N THR A 321 -13.56 -71.62 18.46
CA THR A 321 -12.53 -72.38 17.69
C THR A 321 -12.79 -72.81 16.22
N ARG A 322 -11.94 -72.33 15.30
CA ARG A 322 -11.33 -73.10 14.18
C ARG A 322 -9.99 -72.47 13.74
N ARG A 323 -9.27 -73.06 12.77
CA ARG A 323 -7.79 -73.05 12.70
C ARG A 323 -7.21 -72.92 11.26
N ALA A 324 -6.17 -72.08 11.10
CA ALA A 324 -5.13 -72.10 10.04
C ALA A 324 -5.54 -71.87 8.56
N PRO A 325 -4.58 -71.69 7.59
CA PRO A 325 -3.19 -71.19 7.66
C PRO A 325 -2.85 -70.10 6.58
N GLY A 326 -1.62 -69.53 6.60
CA GLY A 326 -1.02 -68.88 5.40
C GLY A 326 0.04 -67.81 5.68
N SER A 327 1.26 -67.98 5.15
CA SER A 327 2.41 -67.03 5.18
C SER A 327 3.02 -66.98 3.74
N PRO A 328 4.08 -66.21 3.40
CA PRO A 328 4.98 -65.38 4.22
C PRO A 328 5.39 -64.00 3.63
N LEU A 329 6.27 -63.28 4.36
CA LEU A 329 7.13 -62.18 3.88
C LEU A 329 8.49 -62.73 3.36
N PRO A 330 9.29 -61.95 2.60
CA PRO A 330 10.36 -61.13 3.20
C PRO A 330 10.46 -59.71 2.57
N GLY A 331 11.26 -58.75 3.03
CA GLY A 331 12.17 -58.71 4.19
C GLY A 331 13.54 -58.08 3.86
N GLY A 332 13.91 -56.96 4.52
CA GLY A 332 15.20 -56.27 4.36
C GLY A 332 15.20 -54.88 5.00
N ALA A 333 16.32 -54.42 5.60
CA ALA A 333 16.32 -53.20 6.42
C ALA A 333 17.68 -52.47 6.54
N ALA A 334 17.62 -51.13 6.60
CA ALA A 334 18.59 -50.18 7.19
C ALA A 334 20.03 -50.13 6.58
N PRO A 335 20.92 -49.22 7.03
CA PRO A 335 20.73 -47.93 7.73
C PRO A 335 21.32 -46.71 6.94
N GLY A 336 21.09 -45.47 7.43
CA GLY A 336 21.59 -44.22 6.79
C GLY A 336 22.87 -43.62 7.40
N ARG A 337 23.34 -42.47 6.85
CA ARG A 337 24.48 -41.67 7.35
C ARG A 337 24.32 -40.15 7.12
N LYS A 338 24.73 -39.37 8.13
CA LYS A 338 25.29 -37.98 8.07
C LYS A 338 26.83 -38.10 8.27
N PRO A 339 27.71 -37.06 8.27
CA PRO A 339 27.56 -35.59 8.29
C PRO A 339 28.09 -34.95 6.97
N ALA A 340 28.72 -33.77 6.81
CA ALA A 340 29.38 -32.79 7.70
C ALA A 340 29.47 -31.36 7.10
N LYS A 341 30.41 -30.53 7.59
CA LYS A 341 30.70 -29.14 7.13
C LYS A 341 32.21 -28.92 6.90
N ALA A 342 32.56 -28.05 5.96
CA ALA A 342 33.84 -27.32 5.86
C ALA A 342 33.53 -25.96 5.17
N LYS A 343 33.85 -24.78 5.71
CA LYS A 343 35.12 -24.14 6.13
C LYS A 343 35.89 -23.43 5.00
N THR A 344 35.58 -22.14 4.86
CA THR A 344 36.52 -20.99 4.74
C THR A 344 37.70 -21.04 3.76
N GLY A 345 37.69 -20.12 2.80
CA GLY A 345 38.87 -19.53 2.16
C GLY A 345 38.56 -18.06 1.84
N ALA A 346 39.54 -17.15 1.94
CA ALA A 346 39.32 -15.71 1.82
C ALA A 346 40.42 -15.00 1.01
N GLY A 347 40.05 -13.85 0.43
CA GLY A 347 40.97 -12.88 -0.19
C GLY A 347 40.98 -12.88 -1.72
N PHE A 348 40.43 -11.83 -2.33
CA PHE A 348 41.21 -10.62 -2.63
C PHE A 348 40.26 -9.42 -2.84
N ALA A 349 40.80 -8.19 -2.86
CA ALA A 349 40.05 -6.95 -3.00
C ALA A 349 40.67 -6.05 -4.10
N ALA A 350 40.01 -4.91 -4.38
CA ALA A 350 40.30 -3.95 -5.45
C ALA A 350 39.90 -4.43 -6.88
N SER A 351 39.35 -3.58 -7.77
CA SER A 351 38.93 -2.18 -7.62
C SER A 351 38.06 -1.70 -8.79
N VAL A 352 36.90 -1.06 -8.51
CA VAL A 352 36.20 -0.16 -9.45
C VAL A 352 35.58 1.00 -8.68
N ALA A 353 36.34 2.10 -8.50
CA ALA A 353 35.88 3.30 -7.79
C ALA A 353 36.36 4.59 -8.50
N VAL A 354 36.07 4.69 -9.80
CA VAL A 354 36.56 5.78 -10.67
C VAL A 354 35.46 6.37 -11.57
N VAL A 355 34.51 5.57 -12.05
CA VAL A 355 33.58 5.96 -13.13
C VAL A 355 32.57 7.05 -12.71
N LEU A 356 32.07 7.02 -11.47
CA LEU A 356 31.03 7.95 -11.01
C LEU A 356 31.52 9.40 -10.82
N VAL A 357 32.79 9.60 -10.47
CA VAL A 357 33.37 10.95 -10.28
C VAL A 357 33.49 11.69 -11.61
N ALA A 358 33.80 10.97 -12.69
CA ALA A 358 33.93 11.56 -14.04
C ALA A 358 32.59 12.10 -14.58
N LEU A 359 31.47 11.43 -14.27
CA LEU A 359 30.14 11.83 -14.75
C LEU A 359 29.61 13.07 -14.03
N LEU A 360 29.87 13.20 -12.72
CA LEU A 360 29.47 14.39 -11.95
C LEU A 360 30.27 15.65 -12.33
N ALA A 361 31.54 15.50 -12.69
CA ALA A 361 32.37 16.62 -13.16
C ALA A 361 31.88 17.22 -14.49
N LEU A 362 31.38 16.39 -15.41
CA LEU A 362 30.86 16.83 -16.71
C LEU A 362 29.49 17.52 -16.63
N ALA A 363 28.65 17.16 -15.65
CA ALA A 363 27.37 17.84 -15.43
C ALA A 363 27.52 19.29 -14.91
N ALA A 364 28.60 19.59 -14.17
CA ALA A 364 28.83 20.90 -13.58
C ALA A 364 29.34 21.98 -14.57
N THR A 365 29.75 21.59 -15.79
CA THR A 365 30.45 22.48 -16.74
C THR A 365 29.57 23.07 -17.86
N HIS A 366 28.27 22.74 -17.91
CA HIS A 366 27.38 23.09 -19.03
C HIS A 366 26.24 24.08 -18.71
N SER A 367 26.30 24.79 -17.57
CA SER A 367 25.30 25.82 -17.20
C SER A 367 25.93 27.18 -16.92
N ASN A 368 26.51 27.82 -17.94
CA ASN A 368 26.70 29.29 -18.00
C ASN A 368 27.15 29.74 -19.40
N GLN A 369 26.20 30.16 -20.25
CA GLN A 369 26.50 30.94 -21.45
C GLN A 369 25.32 31.87 -21.79
N ALA A 370 25.49 33.15 -21.48
CA ALA A 370 24.71 34.27 -21.97
C ALA A 370 25.69 35.43 -22.24
N ASP A 371 25.49 36.18 -23.32
CA ASP A 371 26.59 36.88 -23.96
C ASP A 371 27.13 38.14 -23.25
N SER A 372 28.42 38.39 -23.47
CA SER A 372 29.20 39.44 -22.83
C SER A 372 29.21 40.77 -23.61
N GLY A 373 29.14 41.90 -22.89
CA GLY A 373 29.44 43.24 -23.40
C GLY A 373 30.62 43.88 -22.66
N THR A 374 31.62 44.37 -23.39
CA THR A 374 32.84 45.02 -22.89
C THR A 374 32.59 46.54 -22.61
N ALA A 375 33.40 47.34 -21.91
CA ALA A 375 34.76 47.20 -21.37
C ALA A 375 35.05 48.18 -20.20
N SER A 376 36.18 47.96 -19.49
CA SER A 376 36.95 48.92 -18.65
C SER A 376 36.25 49.55 -17.41
N GLY A 377 36.84 49.67 -16.20
CA GLY A 377 38.13 49.20 -15.66
C GLY A 377 39.00 50.32 -15.06
N SER A 378 39.31 50.29 -13.74
CA SER A 378 40.43 51.02 -13.08
C SER A 378 40.58 50.77 -11.55
N VAL A 379 41.80 50.38 -11.14
CA VAL A 379 42.56 50.83 -9.93
C VAL A 379 42.08 50.48 -8.48
N ALA A 380 43.05 50.15 -7.60
CA ALA A 380 42.94 49.85 -6.14
C ALA A 380 43.50 51.04 -5.27
N PRO A 381 43.96 50.99 -3.98
CA PRO A 381 44.36 49.91 -3.03
C PRO A 381 43.38 49.75 -1.83
N ALA A 382 43.44 48.82 -0.85
CA ALA A 382 44.44 47.92 -0.21
C ALA A 382 45.14 48.44 1.07
N VAL A 383 45.10 47.63 2.16
CA VAL A 383 45.81 47.59 3.49
C VAL A 383 44.90 46.75 4.44
N SER A 384 45.25 45.57 4.97
CA SER A 384 46.14 45.21 6.12
C SER A 384 45.60 45.66 7.50
N ASP A 385 45.66 44.90 8.62
CA ASP A 385 46.27 43.57 8.89
C ASP A 385 45.64 42.83 10.13
N PHE A 386 46.29 41.76 10.64
CA PHE A 386 45.82 40.71 11.60
C PHE A 386 45.99 41.02 13.15
N PRO A 387 45.72 40.12 14.15
CA PRO A 387 44.99 40.50 15.40
C PRO A 387 45.62 40.12 16.78
N ALA A 388 44.84 40.35 17.87
CA ALA A 388 44.66 39.52 19.10
C ALA A 388 45.22 39.99 20.49
N VAL A 389 44.31 40.05 21.51
CA VAL A 389 44.32 39.35 22.85
C VAL A 389 45.47 39.65 23.87
N PRO A 390 45.32 39.63 25.24
CA PRO A 390 44.14 39.61 26.16
C PRO A 390 44.18 40.62 27.38
N ASP A 391 43.11 40.55 28.20
CA ASP A 391 43.07 40.50 29.69
C ASP A 391 43.19 41.69 30.69
N SER A 392 42.47 41.46 31.81
CA SER A 392 42.60 42.01 33.18
C SER A 392 42.25 43.47 33.52
N LEU A 393 41.44 43.65 34.57
CA LEU A 393 41.15 44.92 35.28
C LEU A 393 40.96 44.67 36.79
N PRO A 394 41.60 45.45 37.69
CA PRO A 394 41.39 45.35 39.14
C PRO A 394 40.75 46.58 39.80
N THR A 395 39.76 46.30 40.66
CA THR A 395 39.48 46.88 42.00
C THR A 395 39.22 48.39 42.23
N ASP A 396 38.11 48.61 42.94
CA ASP A 396 37.56 49.77 43.71
C ASP A 396 38.58 50.54 44.62
N PRO A 397 38.27 51.76 45.19
CA PRO A 397 37.39 51.83 46.38
C PRO A 397 36.65 53.15 46.78
N ALA A 398 35.46 52.98 47.39
CA ALA A 398 34.99 53.52 48.71
C ALA A 398 34.31 54.92 48.93
N SER A 399 33.64 55.01 50.10
CA SER A 399 33.04 56.17 50.85
C SER A 399 31.60 56.61 50.49
N THR A 400 30.65 56.91 51.41
CA THR A 400 30.58 56.95 52.91
C THR A 400 29.12 56.97 53.43
N ASP A 401 28.83 56.34 54.58
CA ASP A 401 27.95 56.66 55.75
C ASP A 401 26.63 57.51 55.63
N PRO A 402 25.65 57.40 56.59
CA PRO A 402 25.26 56.27 57.46
C PRO A 402 23.71 56.06 57.67
N ASP A 403 23.38 55.03 58.47
CA ASP A 403 22.09 54.62 59.09
C ASP A 403 21.33 55.71 59.92
N PRO A 404 20.02 55.58 60.34
CA PRO A 404 19.54 54.42 61.16
C PRO A 404 18.02 54.06 61.34
N ILE A 405 17.80 52.92 62.03
CA ILE A 405 16.65 52.44 62.85
C ILE A 405 15.68 51.37 62.25
N ASP A 406 15.58 50.27 63.00
CA ASP A 406 14.86 48.99 62.83
C ASP A 406 13.41 49.04 63.44
N PRO A 407 12.45 48.14 63.09
CA PRO A 407 12.44 46.79 63.67
C PRO A 407 11.93 45.62 62.78
N ASP A 408 12.71 44.55 62.76
CA ASP A 408 12.41 43.10 62.55
C ASP A 408 11.14 42.61 63.34
N PRO A 409 10.45 41.47 63.01
CA PRO A 409 10.79 40.44 62.02
C PRO A 409 9.68 39.97 61.06
N ALA A 410 10.12 39.39 59.94
CA ALA A 410 9.36 38.35 59.21
C ALA A 410 10.34 37.33 58.59
N THR A 411 10.45 36.14 59.18
CA THR A 411 11.34 35.06 58.69
C THR A 411 10.91 34.59 57.30
N SER A 412 11.72 34.88 56.29
CA SER A 412 11.68 34.17 55.00
C SER A 412 12.53 32.92 55.09
N GLU A 413 11.97 31.77 54.70
CA GLU A 413 12.73 30.53 54.56
C GLU A 413 13.70 30.66 53.36
N PRO A 414 14.89 30.03 53.39
CA PRO A 414 15.83 30.12 52.29
C PRO A 414 15.29 29.37 51.07
N ASP A 415 15.20 30.05 49.92
CA ASP A 415 14.83 29.43 48.65
C ASP A 415 15.73 28.21 48.38
N THR A 416 15.09 27.05 48.25
CA THR A 416 15.77 25.86 47.76
C THR A 416 16.07 26.09 46.28
N PRO A 417 17.30 25.85 45.78
CA PRO A 417 17.58 26.00 44.36
C PRO A 417 16.61 25.15 43.55
N SER A 418 15.81 25.77 42.69
CA SER A 418 14.92 25.02 41.80
C SER A 418 15.76 24.06 40.97
N GLU A 419 15.53 22.77 41.14
CA GLU A 419 16.08 21.78 40.22
C GLU A 419 15.63 22.17 38.80
N SER A 420 16.56 22.13 37.85
CA SER A 420 16.17 22.26 36.44
C SER A 420 15.29 21.06 36.10
N PRO A 421 14.17 21.25 35.38
CA PRO A 421 13.24 20.16 35.10
C PRO A 421 13.99 19.01 34.42
N THR A 422 13.89 17.82 34.99
CA THR A 422 14.37 16.59 34.36
C THR A 422 13.72 16.47 32.99
N PRO A 423 14.48 16.36 31.88
CA PRO A 423 13.89 16.26 30.55
C PRO A 423 12.87 15.12 30.48
N ASP A 424 11.64 15.43 30.07
CA ASP A 424 10.60 14.44 29.86
C ASP A 424 10.72 14.01 28.40
N ALA A 425 11.38 12.86 28.19
CA ALA A 425 11.70 12.32 26.88
C ALA A 425 10.49 12.20 25.93
N ILE A 426 9.26 12.21 26.45
CA ILE A 426 8.02 12.16 25.67
C ILE A 426 7.43 13.57 25.45
N ALA A 427 7.58 14.50 26.41
CA ALA A 427 7.19 15.90 26.23
C ALA A 427 8.12 16.66 25.27
N ASP A 428 9.43 16.39 25.37
CA ASP A 428 10.50 17.06 24.63
C ASP A 428 10.73 16.42 23.23
N ALA A 429 9.87 15.48 22.81
CA ALA A 429 10.01 14.74 21.55
C ALA A 429 9.56 15.55 20.32
N GLU A 430 10.44 15.68 19.33
CA GLU A 430 10.10 16.17 17.98
C GLU A 430 9.99 15.02 16.96
N VAL A 431 9.29 15.22 15.84
CA VAL A 431 9.26 14.26 14.72
C VAL A 431 10.68 14.08 14.16
N GLY A 432 11.17 12.85 14.18
CA GLY A 432 12.55 12.50 13.85
C GLY A 432 13.45 12.24 15.06
N SER A 433 13.00 12.52 16.29
CA SER A 433 13.67 12.10 17.53
C SER A 433 13.74 10.57 17.62
N CYS A 434 14.74 10.05 18.33
CA CYS A 434 14.95 8.61 18.48
C CYS A 434 15.12 8.18 19.94
N PHE A 435 14.58 7.01 20.25
CA PHE A 435 14.50 6.42 21.59
C PHE A 435 14.88 4.94 21.53
N TYR A 436 15.54 4.42 22.56
CA TYR A 436 15.45 3.00 22.88
C TYR A 436 14.28 2.80 23.82
N ASP A 437 13.42 1.83 23.54
CA ASP A 437 12.48 1.32 24.55
C ASP A 437 13.17 0.22 25.35
N ASN A 438 13.25 0.39 26.67
CA ASN A 438 13.81 -0.61 27.60
C ASN A 438 12.71 -1.34 28.40
N GLY A 439 11.45 -0.98 28.19
CA GLY A 439 10.28 -1.48 28.90
C GLY A 439 9.62 -2.63 28.16
N THR A 440 8.30 -2.53 27.95
CA THR A 440 7.50 -3.52 27.23
C THR A 440 6.39 -2.84 26.43
N SER A 441 5.78 -3.54 25.47
CA SER A 441 4.63 -3.06 24.69
C SER A 441 3.37 -2.75 25.51
N GLU A 442 3.35 -3.01 26.82
CA GLU A 442 2.29 -2.61 27.77
C GLU A 442 2.74 -1.50 28.75
N ASP A 443 4.04 -1.23 28.85
CA ASP A 443 4.68 -0.27 29.77
C ASP A 443 6.03 0.20 29.18
N PRO A 444 6.02 1.19 28.26
CA PRO A 444 7.17 1.62 27.46
C PRO A 444 8.13 2.55 28.22
N ASP A 445 9.44 2.30 28.14
CA ASP A 445 10.50 3.08 28.80
C ASP A 445 11.44 3.73 27.76
N LEU A 446 10.96 4.85 27.19
CA LEU A 446 11.62 5.58 26.10
C LEU A 446 12.82 6.42 26.59
N VAL A 447 14.03 5.96 26.31
CA VAL A 447 15.29 6.64 26.61
C VAL A 447 15.91 7.23 25.34
N ALA A 448 16.10 8.55 25.31
CA ALA A 448 16.59 9.28 24.13
C ALA A 448 17.98 8.80 23.66
N THR A 449 18.15 8.65 22.34
CA THR A 449 19.33 8.05 21.71
C THR A 449 19.55 8.55 20.27
N ASP A 450 20.70 8.22 19.69
CA ASP A 450 20.95 8.40 18.26
C ASP A 450 20.07 7.45 17.43
N CYS A 451 19.57 7.91 16.28
CA CYS A 451 18.83 7.08 15.32
C CYS A 451 19.71 5.99 14.67
N LYS A 452 19.88 4.87 15.37
CA LYS A 452 20.71 3.72 15.01
C LYS A 452 19.89 2.42 15.07
N ASP A 453 20.46 1.37 14.51
CA ASP A 453 19.95 0.00 14.58
C ASP A 453 19.38 -0.36 15.98
N GLY A 454 18.11 -0.78 16.02
CA GLY A 454 17.40 -1.15 17.22
C GLY A 454 16.71 -0.01 17.98
N ALA A 455 16.89 1.25 17.58
CA ALA A 455 16.14 2.37 18.12
C ALA A 455 14.78 2.54 17.43
N PHE A 456 13.84 3.18 18.11
CA PHE A 456 12.60 3.70 17.55
C PHE A 456 12.75 5.16 17.15
N LYS A 457 12.21 5.53 16.00
CA LYS A 457 12.17 6.89 15.50
C LYS A 457 10.75 7.43 15.50
N VAL A 458 10.52 8.62 16.04
CA VAL A 458 9.22 9.30 15.95
C VAL A 458 8.93 9.66 14.50
N VAL A 459 7.84 9.12 13.94
CA VAL A 459 7.35 9.40 12.58
C VAL A 459 6.11 10.30 12.56
N SER A 460 5.34 10.33 13.65
CA SER A 460 4.25 11.29 13.86
C SER A 460 4.06 11.57 15.35
N ILE A 461 3.46 12.72 15.67
CA ILE A 461 3.06 13.12 17.01
C ILE A 461 1.63 13.65 16.93
N TYR A 462 0.77 13.24 17.86
CA TYR A 462 -0.57 13.78 18.04
C TYR A 462 -0.70 14.38 19.44
N SER A 463 -1.11 15.64 19.53
CA SER A 463 -1.46 16.31 20.79
C SER A 463 -2.95 16.19 21.09
N ASP A 464 -3.33 16.57 22.31
CA ASP A 464 -4.71 16.62 22.79
C ASP A 464 -5.39 15.23 22.74
N THR A 465 -4.59 14.17 22.92
CA THR A 465 -5.03 12.77 22.86
C THR A 465 -4.08 11.81 23.58
N THR A 466 -4.64 10.73 24.14
CA THR A 466 -3.91 9.53 24.58
C THR A 466 -4.29 8.27 23.78
N ASP A 467 -5.10 8.41 22.72
CA ASP A 467 -5.60 7.31 21.89
C ASP A 467 -4.55 6.83 20.89
N LEU A 468 -3.93 5.68 21.18
CA LEU A 468 -2.91 5.03 20.33
C LEU A 468 -3.39 4.72 18.91
N SER A 469 -4.71 4.56 18.68
CA SER A 469 -5.26 4.31 17.34
C SER A 469 -5.11 5.50 16.38
N SER A 470 -4.71 6.68 16.90
CA SER A 470 -4.24 7.81 16.09
C SER A 470 -3.08 7.40 15.15
N CYS A 471 -2.28 6.41 15.55
CA CYS A 471 -1.15 5.90 14.76
C CYS A 471 -1.53 4.79 13.75
N ASP A 472 -2.75 4.23 13.76
CA ASP A 472 -3.17 3.07 12.93
C ASP A 472 -2.96 3.26 11.41
N ASN A 473 -2.86 4.51 10.96
CA ASN A 473 -2.73 4.87 9.54
C ASN A 473 -1.42 5.64 9.25
N VAL A 474 -0.49 5.71 10.21
CA VAL A 474 0.81 6.37 10.04
C VAL A 474 1.77 5.42 9.31
N THR A 475 2.39 5.90 8.23
CA THR A 475 3.38 5.14 7.46
C THR A 475 4.58 4.78 8.34
N ASP A 476 5.05 3.53 8.19
CA ASP A 476 6.17 2.96 8.94
C ASP A 476 6.04 2.98 10.47
N ASN A 477 4.81 3.12 11.00
CA ASN A 477 4.51 2.91 12.41
C ASN A 477 4.57 1.42 12.76
N ASP A 478 5.42 1.08 13.72
CA ASP A 478 5.62 -0.27 14.25
C ASP A 478 5.18 -0.37 15.72
N GLU A 479 5.30 0.71 16.49
CA GLU A 479 4.89 0.82 17.90
C GLU A 479 4.32 2.23 18.17
N SER A 480 3.56 2.41 19.27
CA SER A 480 2.91 3.68 19.59
C SER A 480 2.84 3.88 21.11
N VAL A 481 3.20 5.06 21.60
CA VAL A 481 3.33 5.36 23.05
C VAL A 481 2.52 6.61 23.41
N SER A 482 1.79 6.58 24.53
CA SER A 482 0.99 7.71 25.02
C SER A 482 1.48 8.24 26.38
N SER A 483 1.47 9.56 26.55
CA SER A 483 1.69 10.23 27.83
C SER A 483 0.42 10.95 28.27
N ALA A 484 -0.26 10.40 29.28
CA ALA A 484 -1.39 11.05 29.93
C ALA A 484 -0.99 12.27 30.79
N ARG A 485 0.31 12.51 31.00
CA ARG A 485 0.84 13.74 31.63
C ARG A 485 0.84 14.91 30.63
N ASN A 486 1.17 14.59 29.37
CA ASN A 486 1.46 15.58 28.32
C ASN A 486 0.34 15.63 27.26
N ASP A 487 -0.71 14.82 27.44
CA ASP A 487 -1.86 14.59 26.55
C ASP A 487 -1.44 14.37 25.08
N LEU A 488 -0.51 13.42 24.90
CA LEU A 488 0.25 13.26 23.66
C LEU A 488 0.47 11.78 23.31
N VAL A 489 0.42 11.47 22.00
CA VAL A 489 0.76 10.15 21.42
C VAL A 489 1.93 10.30 20.45
N LEU A 490 2.97 9.48 20.65
CA LEU A 490 4.08 9.27 19.72
C LEU A 490 3.81 8.03 18.85
N CYS A 491 3.97 8.20 17.54
CA CYS A 491 3.95 7.11 16.56
C CYS A 491 5.40 6.76 16.19
N LEU A 492 5.81 5.51 16.40
CA LEU A 492 7.21 5.09 16.41
C LEU A 492 7.53 4.07 15.32
N SER A 493 8.65 4.28 14.63
CA SER A 493 9.17 3.44 13.55
C SER A 493 10.47 2.75 13.96
N TYR A 494 10.48 1.42 13.96
CA TYR A 494 11.60 0.60 14.40
C TYR A 494 12.73 0.61 13.37
N GLN A 495 13.89 1.16 13.74
CA GLN A 495 15.07 1.25 12.88
C GLN A 495 15.79 -0.10 12.85
N SER A 496 15.27 -1.04 12.06
CA SER A 496 15.73 -2.43 12.06
C SER A 496 17.20 -2.59 11.64
N PRO A 497 18.03 -3.37 12.37
CA PRO A 497 19.34 -3.83 11.87
C PRO A 497 19.22 -4.70 10.60
N GLY A 498 18.00 -5.09 10.25
CA GLY A 498 17.66 -5.63 8.94
C GLY A 498 17.92 -4.69 7.75
N GLY A 499 17.99 -3.38 7.97
CA GLY A 499 18.01 -2.35 6.93
C GLY A 499 16.61 -1.99 6.43
N THR A 500 16.53 -1.01 5.51
CA THR A 500 15.27 -0.36 5.08
C THR A 500 14.25 -1.30 4.41
N ALA A 501 14.66 -2.51 4.01
CA ALA A 501 13.74 -3.52 3.53
C ALA A 501 12.79 -4.07 4.62
N TYR A 502 13.04 -3.78 5.91
CA TYR A 502 12.11 -4.10 7.01
C TYR A 502 10.72 -3.49 6.80
N HIS A 503 10.64 -2.25 6.31
CA HIS A 503 9.38 -1.54 6.05
C HIS A 503 8.77 -1.84 4.67
N ALA A 504 9.43 -2.62 3.81
CA ALA A 504 9.00 -2.83 2.43
C ALA A 504 7.58 -3.42 2.31
N HIS A 505 6.79 -2.86 1.40
CA HIS A 505 5.41 -3.26 1.14
C HIS A 505 5.30 -4.17 -0.10
N GLN A 506 4.13 -4.81 -0.26
CA GLN A 506 3.81 -5.53 -1.50
C GLN A 506 3.92 -4.58 -2.70
N GLY A 507 4.69 -5.00 -3.71
CA GLY A 507 4.97 -4.19 -4.91
C GLY A 507 6.38 -3.59 -4.94
N ASP A 508 6.96 -3.28 -3.77
CA ASP A 508 8.32 -2.74 -3.66
C ASP A 508 9.36 -3.74 -4.14
N CYS A 509 10.57 -3.24 -4.44
CA CYS A 509 11.72 -4.08 -4.71
C CYS A 509 12.80 -3.93 -3.64
N VAL A 510 13.41 -5.05 -3.28
CA VAL A 510 14.39 -5.17 -2.19
C VAL A 510 15.60 -6.00 -2.59
N TYR A 511 16.74 -5.71 -1.97
CA TYR A 511 17.97 -6.48 -2.13
C TYR A 511 18.84 -6.46 -0.87
N GLY A 512 19.38 -7.62 -0.53
CA GLY A 512 20.60 -7.76 0.24
C GLY A 512 21.49 -8.81 -0.43
N SER A 513 22.74 -8.94 0.02
CA SER A 513 23.53 -10.13 -0.33
C SER A 513 23.00 -11.37 0.39
N SER A 514 23.28 -12.57 -0.11
CA SER A 514 22.82 -13.85 0.46
C SER A 514 23.50 -14.27 1.78
N GLY A 515 23.97 -13.31 2.59
CA GLY A 515 24.64 -13.50 3.87
C GLY A 515 24.02 -12.66 5.00
N THR A 516 24.80 -12.36 6.04
CA THR A 516 24.37 -11.54 7.20
C THR A 516 24.48 -10.03 6.93
N GLY A 517 24.09 -9.59 5.74
CA GLY A 517 24.06 -8.18 5.37
C GLY A 517 22.68 -7.55 5.62
N SER A 518 22.65 -6.22 5.76
CA SER A 518 21.41 -5.46 5.69
C SER A 518 20.78 -5.58 4.30
N TRP A 519 19.45 -5.53 4.28
CA TRP A 519 18.62 -5.50 3.08
C TRP A 519 18.06 -4.10 2.89
N SER A 520 18.05 -3.65 1.66
CA SER A 520 17.66 -2.30 1.25
C SER A 520 16.45 -2.34 0.31
N THR A 521 15.55 -1.39 0.46
CA THR A 521 14.60 -1.00 -0.59
C THR A 521 15.36 -0.39 -1.77
N GLN A 522 14.95 -0.74 -2.99
CA GLN A 522 15.62 -0.36 -4.24
C GLN A 522 14.61 -0.23 -5.39
N THR A 523 14.99 0.50 -6.45
CA THR A 523 14.26 0.48 -7.72
C THR A 523 14.21 -0.94 -8.29
N CYS A 524 13.06 -1.37 -8.80
CA CYS A 524 12.91 -2.68 -9.42
C CYS A 524 13.80 -2.83 -10.65
N GLN A 525 14.65 -3.86 -10.66
CA GLN A 525 15.58 -4.16 -11.75
C GLN A 525 15.95 -5.64 -11.75
N THR A 526 16.40 -6.15 -12.90
CA THR A 526 16.88 -7.52 -13.04
C THR A 526 17.96 -7.85 -12.00
N GLY A 527 17.74 -8.90 -11.20
CA GLY A 527 18.65 -9.34 -10.15
C GLY A 527 18.28 -8.96 -8.73
N ASN A 528 17.32 -8.03 -8.51
CA ASN A 528 16.72 -7.82 -7.18
C ASN A 528 15.33 -8.48 -7.06
N PHE A 529 14.70 -8.39 -5.89
CA PHE A 529 13.45 -9.10 -5.63
C PHE A 529 12.26 -8.13 -5.58
N LYS A 530 11.13 -8.48 -6.22
CA LYS A 530 9.83 -7.85 -5.93
C LYS A 530 9.21 -8.52 -4.69
N VAL A 531 8.69 -7.71 -3.77
CA VAL A 531 7.94 -8.15 -2.60
C VAL A 531 6.53 -8.57 -3.05
N LEU A 532 6.21 -9.84 -2.84
CA LEU A 532 4.91 -10.45 -3.11
C LEU A 532 3.94 -10.23 -1.95
N ALA A 533 4.43 -10.26 -0.72
CA ALA A 533 3.67 -10.01 0.50
C ALA A 533 4.59 -9.64 1.66
N THR A 534 4.04 -8.89 2.62
CA THR A 534 4.68 -8.53 3.89
C THR A 534 3.76 -8.98 5.02
N TYR A 535 4.27 -9.80 5.94
CA TYR A 535 3.57 -10.22 7.14
C TYR A 535 4.31 -9.72 8.39
N ARG A 536 3.57 -9.20 9.37
CA ARG A 536 4.09 -8.74 10.67
C ARG A 536 3.75 -9.73 11.79
N GLY A 537 4.47 -9.67 12.90
CA GLY A 537 4.31 -10.56 14.06
C GLY A 537 4.58 -12.03 13.77
N THR A 538 5.45 -12.36 12.80
CA THR A 538 5.60 -13.77 12.36
C THR A 538 6.92 -14.10 11.65
N SER A 539 7.40 -15.33 11.89
CA SER A 539 8.52 -15.98 11.21
C SER A 539 8.10 -17.20 10.36
N ASP A 540 6.79 -17.42 10.18
CA ASP A 540 6.22 -18.58 9.48
C ASP A 540 6.33 -18.45 7.95
N ASP A 541 7.47 -18.90 7.41
CA ASP A 541 7.77 -18.91 5.97
C ASP A 541 6.77 -19.69 5.12
N SER A 542 5.95 -20.56 5.73
CA SER A 542 4.97 -21.35 5.01
C SER A 542 3.88 -20.51 4.36
N LYS A 543 3.62 -19.31 4.90
CA LYS A 543 2.73 -18.26 4.34
C LYS A 543 3.13 -17.83 2.93
N CYS A 544 4.39 -17.98 2.55
CA CYS A 544 4.87 -17.59 1.24
C CYS A 544 4.61 -18.64 0.13
N ASN A 545 4.38 -19.91 0.50
CA ASN A 545 4.35 -21.03 -0.45
C ASN A 545 3.19 -20.99 -1.46
N SER A 546 2.13 -20.24 -1.20
CA SER A 546 0.97 -20.10 -2.10
C SER A 546 1.13 -19.00 -3.15
N TRP A 547 2.14 -18.13 -3.04
CA TRP A 547 2.28 -16.98 -3.92
C TRP A 547 2.84 -17.36 -5.32
N PRO A 548 2.21 -16.91 -6.41
CA PRO A 548 2.75 -17.07 -7.76
C PRO A 548 4.17 -16.53 -7.87
N HIS A 549 5.04 -17.27 -8.56
CA HIS A 549 6.45 -16.92 -8.79
C HIS A 549 7.29 -16.66 -7.52
N TYR A 550 6.83 -17.09 -6.35
CA TYR A 550 7.62 -17.12 -5.11
C TYR A 550 8.94 -17.88 -5.31
N ASN A 551 10.04 -17.27 -4.83
CA ASN A 551 11.39 -17.80 -4.98
C ASN A 551 12.18 -17.83 -3.66
N GLN A 552 11.92 -16.88 -2.76
CA GLN A 552 12.62 -16.77 -1.48
C GLN A 552 11.77 -16.03 -0.44
N TRP A 553 12.02 -16.27 0.84
CA TRP A 553 11.55 -15.43 1.93
C TRP A 553 12.69 -14.67 2.59
N LYS A 554 12.37 -13.54 3.24
CA LYS A 554 13.30 -12.80 4.11
C LYS A 554 12.60 -12.42 5.40
N HIS A 555 13.07 -12.98 6.51
CA HIS A 555 12.64 -12.64 7.86
C HIS A 555 13.58 -11.61 8.48
N PHE A 556 13.00 -10.70 9.26
CA PHE A 556 13.64 -9.74 10.14
C PHE A 556 13.08 -9.99 11.54
N GLY A 557 13.81 -10.79 12.32
CA GLY A 557 13.42 -11.10 13.69
C GLY A 557 13.92 -10.04 14.67
N VAL A 558 13.07 -9.64 15.61
CA VAL A 558 13.44 -8.72 16.69
C VAL A 558 13.50 -9.52 18.00
N ALA A 559 14.65 -9.46 18.67
CA ALA A 559 14.95 -10.39 19.78
C ALA A 559 14.32 -9.97 21.13
N SER A 560 13.89 -8.71 21.26
CA SER A 560 13.20 -8.15 22.42
C SER A 560 11.68 -8.35 22.34
N ASP A 561 11.08 -8.15 21.16
CA ASP A 561 9.66 -8.43 20.89
C ASP A 561 9.47 -9.12 19.53
N SER A 562 8.65 -10.18 19.52
CA SER A 562 8.28 -10.91 18.31
C SER A 562 7.01 -10.37 17.60
N GLY A 563 6.33 -9.36 18.15
CA GLY A 563 5.32 -8.58 17.43
C GLY A 563 5.95 -7.76 16.30
N LEU A 564 7.15 -7.23 16.52
CA LEU A 564 7.98 -6.52 15.54
C LEU A 564 8.62 -7.41 14.47
N ASP A 565 8.45 -8.74 14.51
CA ASP A 565 8.95 -9.66 13.47
C ASP A 565 8.31 -9.35 12.09
N VAL A 566 9.14 -9.15 11.06
CA VAL A 566 8.65 -8.97 9.67
C VAL A 566 9.12 -10.12 8.77
N LEU A 567 8.19 -10.67 7.99
CA LEU A 567 8.43 -11.68 6.97
C LEU A 567 8.01 -11.17 5.59
N LEU A 568 8.98 -11.00 4.70
CA LEU A 568 8.75 -10.74 3.28
C LEU A 568 8.71 -12.05 2.48
N CYS A 569 7.72 -12.18 1.61
CA CYS A 569 7.69 -13.18 0.54
C CYS A 569 8.18 -12.54 -0.76
N LEU A 570 9.13 -13.16 -1.46
CA LEU A 570 9.88 -12.53 -2.55
C LEU A 570 9.84 -13.33 -3.86
N SER A 571 9.73 -12.62 -4.98
CA SER A 571 10.01 -13.13 -6.32
C SER A 571 11.28 -12.48 -6.87
N MET A 572 12.15 -13.25 -7.54
CA MET A 572 13.31 -12.69 -8.23
C MET A 572 12.83 -11.95 -9.48
N ASN A 573 13.29 -10.72 -9.69
CA ASN A 573 13.13 -10.00 -10.95
C ASN A 573 14.15 -10.58 -11.94
N TYR A 574 13.68 -11.47 -12.81
CA TYR A 574 14.50 -12.05 -13.89
C TYR A 574 14.70 -11.04 -15.03
N PRO A 575 15.54 -11.35 -16.06
CA PRO A 575 15.66 -10.49 -17.24
C PRO A 575 14.37 -10.45 -18.08
N ASP A 576 13.64 -11.57 -18.09
CA ASP A 576 12.44 -11.79 -18.89
C ASP A 576 11.60 -12.96 -18.33
N ASP A 577 10.49 -13.28 -18.99
CA ASP A 577 9.53 -14.29 -18.51
C ASP A 577 10.04 -15.74 -18.64
N ALA A 578 11.15 -16.00 -19.35
CA ALA A 578 11.81 -17.31 -19.24
C ALA A 578 12.33 -17.54 -17.81
N GLY A 579 12.57 -16.48 -17.05
CA GLY A 579 12.80 -16.52 -15.61
C GLY A 579 11.67 -17.16 -14.81
N TYR A 580 10.41 -16.99 -15.22
CA TYR A 580 9.25 -17.55 -14.55
C TYR A 580 8.71 -18.84 -15.19
N ALA A 581 8.92 -19.00 -16.50
CA ALA A 581 8.19 -19.95 -17.32
C ALA A 581 8.38 -21.43 -16.92
N THR A 582 7.27 -22.16 -16.97
CA THR A 582 7.11 -23.57 -16.62
C THR A 582 7.08 -24.48 -17.85
N LYS A 583 7.02 -25.80 -17.67
CA LYS A 583 7.00 -26.75 -18.79
C LYS A 583 5.65 -26.73 -19.52
N ASN A 584 5.71 -26.70 -20.85
CA ASN A 584 4.62 -26.52 -21.82
C ASN A 584 4.08 -25.09 -21.90
N GLU A 585 4.69 -24.13 -21.20
CA GLU A 585 4.32 -22.72 -21.29
C GLU A 585 4.73 -22.13 -22.65
N CYS A 586 3.94 -21.20 -23.16
CA CYS A 586 4.13 -20.58 -24.47
C CYS A 586 4.65 -19.16 -24.30
N LEU A 587 5.73 -18.81 -25.02
CA LEU A 587 6.36 -17.50 -24.95
C LEU A 587 6.51 -16.90 -26.35
N LEU A 588 6.43 -15.58 -26.43
CA LEU A 588 6.92 -14.82 -27.58
C LEU A 588 8.42 -14.60 -27.39
N LYS A 589 9.24 -15.38 -28.11
CA LYS A 589 10.67 -15.10 -28.25
C LYS A 589 10.84 -14.00 -29.29
N SER A 590 11.41 -12.88 -28.88
CA SER A 590 11.78 -11.76 -29.76
C SER A 590 13.31 -11.58 -29.82
N GLY A 591 13.76 -10.52 -30.52
CA GLY A 591 15.16 -10.12 -30.60
C GLY A 591 16.12 -11.11 -31.26
N SER A 592 17.41 -10.75 -31.26
CA SER A 592 18.48 -11.51 -31.92
C SER A 592 19.83 -11.34 -31.22
N GLY A 593 20.77 -12.28 -31.39
CA GLY A 593 22.09 -12.17 -30.78
C GLY A 593 22.03 -12.25 -29.25
N GLN A 594 22.46 -11.19 -28.56
CA GLN A 594 22.34 -11.06 -27.11
C GLN A 594 21.01 -10.41 -26.68
N ASP A 595 20.38 -9.64 -27.57
CA ASP A 595 19.15 -8.87 -27.30
C ASP A 595 17.89 -9.75 -27.39
N VAL A 596 18.00 -11.02 -27.02
CA VAL A 596 16.93 -12.01 -27.08
C VAL A 596 16.13 -11.98 -25.78
N THR A 597 14.85 -11.67 -25.89
CA THR A 597 13.89 -11.69 -24.78
C THR A 597 12.76 -12.68 -25.04
N PHE A 598 12.22 -13.25 -23.96
CA PHE A 598 11.07 -14.14 -23.95
C PHE A 598 9.94 -13.52 -23.12
N THR A 599 8.79 -13.26 -23.74
CA THR A 599 7.63 -12.64 -23.07
C THR A 599 6.44 -13.59 -23.01
N ASN A 600 5.80 -13.74 -21.85
CA ASN A 600 4.53 -14.45 -21.71
C ASN A 600 3.39 -13.50 -22.11
N VAL A 601 3.00 -13.56 -23.38
CA VAL A 601 1.92 -12.75 -23.97
C VAL A 601 0.51 -13.29 -23.67
N GLY A 602 0.36 -14.07 -22.58
CA GLY A 602 -0.91 -14.68 -22.14
C GLY A 602 -1.52 -15.71 -23.11
N SER A 603 -0.89 -15.97 -24.26
CA SER A 603 -1.51 -16.72 -25.36
C SER A 603 -0.51 -17.54 -26.16
N CYS A 604 -0.75 -18.85 -26.19
CA CYS A 604 -0.07 -19.76 -27.12
C CYS A 604 -0.33 -19.42 -28.60
N ALA A 605 -1.36 -18.63 -28.94
CA ALA A 605 -1.62 -18.22 -30.33
C ALA A 605 -0.69 -17.09 -30.80
N ALA A 606 -0.38 -16.13 -29.92
CA ALA A 606 0.56 -15.04 -30.18
C ALA A 606 2.04 -15.41 -29.89
N SER A 607 2.27 -16.56 -29.24
CA SER A 607 3.59 -17.11 -28.95
C SER A 607 4.19 -17.87 -30.14
N ASN A 608 5.51 -17.77 -30.31
CA ASN A 608 6.27 -18.48 -31.36
C ASN A 608 7.15 -19.62 -30.82
N VAL A 609 7.36 -19.72 -29.50
CA VAL A 609 8.07 -20.85 -28.86
C VAL A 609 7.24 -21.48 -27.73
N VAL A 610 7.57 -22.73 -27.42
CA VAL A 610 7.01 -23.48 -26.28
C VAL A 610 8.16 -24.04 -25.44
N VAL A 611 8.08 -23.86 -24.11
CA VAL A 611 9.04 -24.39 -23.15
C VAL A 611 8.91 -25.91 -23.04
N ASN A 612 9.94 -26.64 -23.46
CA ASN A 612 9.99 -28.10 -23.43
C ASN A 612 10.60 -28.65 -22.12
N GLY A 613 11.41 -27.85 -21.41
CA GLY A 613 12.01 -28.23 -20.13
C GLY A 613 12.68 -27.06 -19.41
N ARG A 614 12.93 -27.22 -18.11
CA ARG A 614 13.60 -26.25 -17.23
C ARG A 614 14.49 -26.99 -16.23
N THR A 615 15.63 -26.40 -15.90
CA THR A 615 16.50 -26.80 -14.78
C THR A 615 17.00 -25.54 -14.06
N SER A 616 17.33 -25.64 -12.78
CA SER A 616 17.99 -24.55 -12.01
C SER A 616 19.51 -24.50 -12.22
N GLN A 617 20.06 -25.41 -13.02
CA GLN A 617 21.47 -25.34 -13.43
C GLN A 617 21.65 -24.25 -14.49
N TYR A 618 22.59 -23.33 -14.23
CA TYR A 618 23.08 -22.35 -15.20
C TYR A 618 23.86 -23.04 -16.34
N ASP A 619 23.73 -22.52 -17.57
CA ASP A 619 24.42 -23.00 -18.78
C ASP A 619 24.29 -24.50 -19.05
N ALA A 620 23.14 -25.08 -18.71
CA ALA A 620 22.85 -26.50 -18.87
C ALA A 620 22.40 -26.85 -20.30
N GLY A 621 23.06 -26.31 -21.33
CA GLY A 621 22.65 -26.49 -22.74
C GLY A 621 22.47 -27.97 -23.15
N ALA A 622 23.31 -28.86 -22.62
CA ALA A 622 23.22 -30.30 -22.85
C ALA A 622 21.90 -30.95 -22.36
N PHE A 623 21.22 -30.37 -21.36
CA PHE A 623 19.89 -30.82 -20.90
C PHE A 623 18.78 -30.50 -21.92
N CYS A 624 19.00 -29.53 -22.81
CA CYS A 624 18.07 -29.21 -23.90
C CYS A 624 18.24 -30.10 -25.14
N GLY A 625 19.37 -30.79 -25.30
CA GLY A 625 19.63 -31.67 -26.44
C GLY A 625 19.55 -30.92 -27.78
N ASN A 626 18.54 -31.22 -28.59
CA ASN A 626 18.29 -30.59 -29.89
C ASN A 626 17.39 -29.35 -29.82
N TYR A 627 16.92 -28.96 -28.63
CA TYR A 627 16.10 -27.77 -28.42
C TYR A 627 16.95 -26.52 -28.19
N GLY A 628 16.41 -25.35 -28.51
CA GLY A 628 17.05 -24.08 -28.15
C GLY A 628 17.10 -23.92 -26.63
N SER A 629 18.11 -23.19 -26.15
CA SER A 629 18.27 -22.86 -24.73
C SER A 629 18.23 -21.35 -24.50
N THR A 630 17.89 -20.96 -23.28
CA THR A 630 18.19 -19.65 -22.70
C THR A 630 18.57 -19.86 -21.23
N THR A 631 19.48 -19.05 -20.70
CA THR A 631 20.01 -19.23 -19.34
C THR A 631 20.39 -17.89 -18.71
N TRP A 632 20.13 -17.76 -17.42
CA TRP A 632 20.56 -16.63 -16.61
C TRP A 632 20.88 -17.07 -15.19
N LYS A 633 21.68 -16.28 -14.48
CA LYS A 633 22.15 -16.52 -13.12
C LYS A 633 22.43 -15.19 -12.43
N PRO A 634 21.78 -14.86 -11.30
CA PRO A 634 22.17 -13.73 -10.46
C PRO A 634 23.49 -14.05 -9.72
N SER A 635 24.26 -13.03 -9.36
CA SER A 635 25.57 -13.19 -8.70
C SER A 635 25.46 -13.88 -7.33
N ASP A 636 24.59 -13.34 -6.48
CA ASP A 636 24.51 -13.69 -5.05
C ASP A 636 23.55 -14.85 -4.79
N TYR A 637 22.67 -15.16 -5.77
CA TYR A 637 21.61 -16.16 -5.62
C TYR A 637 21.70 -17.28 -6.68
N PRO A 638 22.85 -17.98 -6.83
CA PRO A 638 23.05 -18.96 -7.90
C PRO A 638 22.10 -20.17 -7.86
N SER A 639 21.39 -20.40 -6.77
CA SER A 639 20.29 -21.36 -6.67
C SER A 639 19.02 -20.95 -7.43
N LEU A 640 18.86 -19.66 -7.72
CA LEU A 640 17.79 -19.07 -8.55
C LEU A 640 18.23 -18.88 -10.01
N ALA A 641 19.37 -19.46 -10.41
CA ALA A 641 19.71 -19.57 -11.82
C ALA A 641 18.71 -20.47 -12.58
N TYR A 642 18.68 -20.34 -13.91
CA TYR A 642 17.91 -21.24 -14.76
C TYR A 642 18.63 -21.59 -16.06
N THR A 643 18.29 -22.75 -16.62
CA THR A 643 18.32 -23.00 -18.06
C THR A 643 16.93 -23.45 -18.50
N VAL A 644 16.35 -22.76 -19.47
CA VAL A 644 15.05 -23.05 -20.08
C VAL A 644 15.28 -23.54 -21.50
N CYS A 645 14.74 -24.72 -21.78
CA CYS A 645 14.78 -25.36 -23.09
C CYS A 645 13.48 -25.06 -23.83
N TRP A 646 13.58 -24.48 -25.02
CA TRP A 646 12.45 -24.03 -25.82
C TRP A 646 12.53 -24.61 -27.24
N ARG A 647 11.36 -24.82 -27.86
CA ARG A 647 11.25 -25.18 -29.26
C ARG A 647 10.36 -24.19 -29.98
N TRP A 648 10.63 -23.95 -31.27
CA TRP A 648 9.65 -23.30 -32.13
C TRP A 648 8.34 -24.09 -32.12
N LYS A 649 7.23 -23.35 -32.17
CA LYS A 649 5.88 -23.88 -32.00
C LYS A 649 5.41 -24.64 -33.25
#